data_AF-A0A9W9MPR9-F1
#
_entry.id   AF-A0A9W9MPR9-F1
#
_cell.length_a   1.000
_cell.length_b   1.000
_cell.length_c   1.000
_cell.angle_alpha   90.00
_cell.angle_beta   90.00
_cell.angle_gamma   90.00
#
_symmetry.space_group_name_H-M   'P 1'
#
loop_
_entity.id
_entity.type
_entity.pdbx_description
1 polymer ?
#
loop_
_entity_poly.entity_id
_entity_poly.type
_entity_poly.pdbx_seq_one_letter_code
_entity_poly.pdbx_strand_id
1 'polypeptide(L)'
;MIAFLPFVIPILPFVAGFVHPGLLVSDSDISRSQKKIKANQDPWITSWNTLTSLSFSDASYTPSPVEVVYRGTWDGHMENAKLLWHDVAAAFNLGLRWKIFQNTSFADAASNILHAWATNLTAIDGGDDKYLTAGLQGYELAKAAELLRDYQPFVDNVLPAVEASEHNILHFFANWELCNVASAMAMAVVTDNQTVWDFAVNYFKAGEETGGINNAIINIVEEPGTGALLGQGQESGRDQGHSALDIQLLSVIGHRILRGTEYFGRYNLGNDVPFVPYTNGIVSHPEISSASRGAIRPTWELLYSHYVTMKGMDAPWTTLFLNNSLEYYGGAEGGAGSWGEGSGHYDGLGWGSLLYRMDESDVKAAFSESALFTANPTPGASTTSHTTTTTFDVFGKSALTSSSATTEVSAASTTFTEPFASSTIATICGTPQSFISSTTSASISIALPTAPPSPSSHGGSATECLPRTICLRLDAPKGLLQALTLSKSFCDRLNPVCSQCKRVGNPCGGYRDLPSFMFRDENDKAARRSAEAKARTEARRRLEDSAALEPDISTPGSRANCSPSDALVCKNRGQLILTPRITAPLSTPLEDQGLRFFITHFVIRMATGPDGSLDSSRDAVISVGLAALSNVSNDRALRILSREKHAMVIKAVREVVEDPAQANPDTTVSLIVMLSLYEMVSCAPNQIDSWIVHLDGATALLKQSTFRLSLTTLNHRAHIQFYFISVVKYFAERVLTPDLLNWSLDIVPSAPPDILPGLGLVDILVRFTKFDACLYHEKADARAAVDSALLFEDQLHEWETHLPTYWSFIVKKSNTYEYTFRGQYHVYKNMWVSKVLNHYRWARLLVNETIVSLISRMARPTANDIIQRQKALNTIACMAIDICVGAASQEAISEQGDTEDSPPIPLLNGIFMLIFQLGVAGGAAGTPDEVHDWVVGTLERIGYTRGIRRALEMIPQLKKSARKWKLDQKRWNSIHEYNRSQT
;
A
#
# COMPACT_ATOMS: atom_id res chain seq x y z
N MET A 1 -14.29 -23.60 -5.83
CA MET A 1 -13.53 -22.44 -5.32
C MET A 1 -14.00 -22.26 -3.89
N ILE A 2 -13.07 -22.28 -2.93
CA ILE A 2 -13.36 -22.01 -1.52
C ILE A 2 -13.92 -20.57 -1.44
N ALA A 3 -14.91 -20.29 -0.60
CA ALA A 3 -15.48 -18.94 -0.48
C ALA A 3 -14.47 -17.92 0.07
N PHE A 4 -13.32 -18.39 0.59
CA PHE A 4 -12.08 -17.62 0.81
C PHE A 4 -11.41 -17.03 -0.44
N LEU A 5 -11.69 -17.50 -1.67
CA LEU A 5 -11.01 -17.01 -2.88
C LEU A 5 -11.25 -15.53 -3.30
N PRO A 6 -11.98 -14.68 -2.58
CA PRO A 6 -11.90 -13.23 -2.75
C PRO A 6 -11.53 -12.46 -1.45
N PHE A 7 -11.20 -13.15 -0.35
CA PHE A 7 -10.96 -12.49 0.94
C PHE A 7 -9.58 -11.86 1.03
N VAL A 8 -8.57 -12.49 0.42
CA VAL A 8 -7.27 -11.88 0.16
C VAL A 8 -6.86 -12.29 -1.26
N ILE A 9 -7.18 -11.42 -2.21
CA ILE A 9 -6.45 -11.35 -3.48
C ILE A 9 -5.56 -10.12 -3.33
N PRO A 10 -4.27 -10.28 -3.02
CA PRO A 10 -3.30 -9.40 -3.63
C PRO A 10 -3.35 -9.74 -5.12
N ILE A 11 -3.60 -8.74 -5.97
CA ILE A 11 -2.87 -8.77 -7.23
C ILE A 11 -1.42 -8.77 -6.78
N LEU A 12 -0.67 -9.83 -7.08
CA LEU A 12 0.76 -9.87 -6.79
C LEU A 12 1.35 -8.52 -7.23
N PRO A 13 1.92 -7.70 -6.33
CA PRO A 13 3.02 -6.89 -6.76
C PRO A 13 4.10 -7.91 -7.11
N PHE A 14 4.13 -8.33 -8.38
CA PHE A 14 5.40 -8.63 -8.99
C PHE A 14 6.29 -7.46 -8.59
N VAL A 15 7.40 -7.74 -7.90
CA VAL A 15 8.52 -6.79 -7.77
C VAL A 15 9.15 -6.72 -9.16
N ALA A 16 8.38 -6.12 -10.07
CA ALA A 16 8.84 -5.69 -11.36
C ALA A 16 9.55 -4.37 -11.06
N GLY A 17 10.87 -4.37 -11.27
CA GLY A 17 11.67 -3.16 -11.18
C GLY A 17 11.14 -2.07 -12.09
N PHE A 18 11.62 -0.84 -11.89
CA PHE A 18 11.22 0.26 -12.74
C PHE A 18 11.64 -0.07 -14.19
N VAL A 19 10.74 0.19 -15.15
CA VAL A 19 11.06 -0.05 -16.56
C VAL A 19 11.84 1.15 -17.04
N HIS A 20 13.16 1.04 -17.13
CA HIS A 20 13.98 2.13 -17.63
C HIS A 20 14.08 2.15 -19.16
N PRO A 21 14.07 3.35 -19.81
CA PRO A 21 13.75 4.66 -19.21
C PRO A 21 12.30 4.75 -18.71
N GLY A 22 12.12 5.13 -17.43
CA GLY A 22 10.88 4.94 -16.66
C GLY A 22 10.22 6.20 -16.14
N LEU A 23 10.72 7.36 -16.59
CA LEU A 23 10.09 8.66 -16.41
C LEU A 23 9.28 8.96 -17.67
N LEU A 24 8.98 10.24 -17.94
CA LEU A 24 8.15 10.62 -19.08
C LEU A 24 8.74 10.29 -20.46
N VAL A 25 10.02 9.97 -20.59
CA VAL A 25 10.61 9.50 -21.85
C VAL A 25 10.73 7.98 -21.80
N SER A 26 10.17 7.27 -22.79
CA SER A 26 10.34 5.83 -22.98
C SER A 26 11.15 5.48 -24.23
N ASP A 27 11.64 4.23 -24.31
CA ASP A 27 12.27 3.68 -25.52
C ASP A 27 11.35 3.75 -26.75
N SER A 28 10.02 3.68 -26.55
CA SER A 28 9.03 3.78 -27.63
C SER A 28 8.92 5.20 -28.19
N ASP A 29 9.10 6.22 -27.34
CA ASP A 29 9.09 7.62 -27.74
C ASP A 29 10.36 7.94 -28.52
N ILE A 30 11.53 7.54 -28.01
CA ILE A 30 12.83 7.68 -28.69
C ILE A 30 12.79 7.02 -30.07
N SER A 31 12.28 5.78 -30.15
CA SER A 31 12.16 5.03 -31.41
C SER A 31 11.20 5.71 -32.40
N ARG A 32 10.10 6.31 -31.89
CA ARG A 32 9.16 7.10 -32.68
C ARG A 32 9.85 8.36 -33.21
N SER A 33 10.48 9.17 -32.35
CA SER A 33 11.22 10.38 -32.75
C SER A 33 12.25 10.05 -33.85
N GLN A 34 13.09 9.02 -33.65
CA GLN A 34 14.07 8.57 -34.63
C GLN A 34 13.45 8.25 -36.00
N LYS A 35 12.37 7.45 -36.03
CA LYS A 35 11.66 7.07 -37.25
C LYS A 35 11.06 8.29 -37.97
N LYS A 36 10.46 9.21 -37.22
CA LYS A 36 9.77 10.40 -37.73
C LYS A 36 10.76 11.45 -38.26
N ILE A 37 11.85 11.70 -37.53
CA ILE A 37 12.97 12.58 -37.96
C ILE A 37 13.62 12.03 -39.23
N LYS A 38 13.95 10.72 -39.27
CA LYS A 38 14.54 10.08 -40.45
C LYS A 38 13.64 10.16 -41.70
N ALA A 39 12.33 10.26 -41.50
CA ALA A 39 11.34 10.43 -42.56
C ALA A 39 11.00 11.91 -42.86
N ASN A 40 11.68 12.87 -42.23
CA ASN A 40 11.39 14.32 -42.29
C ASN A 40 9.91 14.65 -42.03
N GLN A 41 9.28 14.00 -41.04
CA GLN A 41 7.88 14.20 -40.70
C GLN A 41 7.70 15.27 -39.62
N ASP A 42 6.82 16.23 -39.88
CA ASP A 42 6.36 17.21 -38.90
C ASP A 42 5.31 16.65 -37.93
N PRO A 43 5.27 17.12 -36.68
CA PRO A 43 6.09 18.19 -36.09
C PRO A 43 7.46 17.73 -35.56
N TRP A 44 7.78 16.43 -35.61
CA TRP A 44 9.01 15.86 -35.03
C TRP A 44 10.30 16.46 -35.64
N ILE A 45 10.35 16.64 -36.96
CA ILE A 45 11.52 17.23 -37.63
C ILE A 45 11.69 18.71 -37.26
N THR A 46 10.59 19.48 -37.17
CA THR A 46 10.63 20.88 -36.71
C THR A 46 11.12 20.97 -35.25
N SER A 47 10.59 20.16 -34.34
CA SER A 47 11.04 20.14 -32.93
C SER A 47 12.51 19.70 -32.80
N TRP A 48 12.96 18.74 -33.61
CA TRP A 48 14.37 18.31 -33.68
C TRP A 48 15.31 19.40 -34.21
N ASN A 49 14.90 20.13 -35.25
CA ASN A 49 15.66 21.27 -35.77
C ASN A 49 15.79 22.38 -34.72
N THR A 50 14.73 22.65 -33.95
CA THR A 50 14.78 23.53 -32.78
C THR A 50 15.75 23.00 -31.73
N LEU A 51 15.67 21.73 -31.32
CA LEU A 51 16.59 21.13 -30.34
C LEU A 51 18.06 21.28 -30.78
N THR A 52 18.37 20.97 -32.04
CA THR A 52 19.75 20.97 -32.55
C THR A 52 20.32 22.36 -32.84
N SER A 53 19.51 23.42 -32.83
CA SER A 53 19.97 24.80 -33.02
C SER A 53 20.39 25.51 -31.71
N LEU A 54 20.03 24.96 -30.54
CA LEU A 54 20.35 25.57 -29.25
C LEU A 54 21.81 25.34 -28.85
N SER A 55 22.44 26.37 -28.27
CA SER A 55 23.74 26.27 -27.59
C SER A 55 23.70 25.27 -26.42
N PHE A 56 22.59 25.21 -25.68
CA PHE A 56 22.33 24.24 -24.60
C PHE A 56 22.33 22.78 -25.09
N SER A 57 22.24 22.55 -26.40
CA SER A 57 22.22 21.20 -26.98
C SER A 57 23.53 20.86 -27.69
N ASP A 58 24.56 21.71 -27.63
CA ASP A 58 25.83 21.48 -28.33
C ASP A 58 26.82 20.64 -27.50
N ALA A 59 27.56 19.73 -28.14
CA ALA A 59 28.53 18.87 -27.43
C ALA A 59 29.71 19.64 -26.83
N SER A 60 29.92 20.91 -27.21
CA SER A 60 30.91 21.82 -26.62
C SER A 60 30.39 22.59 -25.40
N TYR A 61 29.14 22.37 -24.97
CA TYR A 61 28.57 23.00 -23.79
C TYR A 61 29.42 22.72 -22.53
N THR A 62 29.72 23.78 -21.77
CA THR A 62 30.56 23.71 -20.58
C THR A 62 29.71 24.05 -19.35
N PRO A 63 29.59 23.14 -18.36
CA PRO A 63 28.79 23.41 -17.16
C PRO A 63 29.40 24.51 -16.28
N SER A 64 28.54 25.17 -15.51
CA SER A 64 28.88 26.26 -14.58
C SER A 64 28.45 25.93 -13.14
N PRO A 65 28.93 24.81 -12.54
CA PRO A 65 28.50 24.36 -11.23
C PRO A 65 29.02 25.27 -10.11
N VAL A 66 28.22 25.42 -9.05
CA VAL A 66 28.56 26.22 -7.86
C VAL A 66 28.35 25.42 -6.58
N GLU A 67 29.06 25.82 -5.52
CA GLU A 67 29.02 25.15 -4.21
C GLU A 67 27.65 25.28 -3.51
N VAL A 68 27.03 26.46 -3.62
CA VAL A 68 25.71 26.75 -3.05
C VAL A 68 24.83 27.46 -4.08
N VAL A 69 23.60 26.98 -4.23
CA VAL A 69 22.59 27.58 -5.11
C VAL A 69 21.60 28.43 -4.33
N TYR A 70 21.40 29.67 -4.77
CA TYR A 70 20.45 30.64 -4.26
C TYR A 70 19.46 31.03 -5.37
N ARG A 71 18.15 30.82 -5.13
CA ARG A 71 17.09 31.17 -6.10
C ARG A 71 16.90 32.68 -6.23
N GLY A 72 16.87 33.36 -5.10
CA GLY A 72 16.81 34.81 -4.97
C GLY A 72 18.02 35.34 -4.20
N THR A 73 18.14 36.66 -4.09
CA THR A 73 19.22 37.30 -3.30
C THR A 73 18.94 37.12 -1.81
N TRP A 74 19.87 36.51 -1.08
CA TRP A 74 19.71 36.11 0.33
C TRP A 74 21.00 36.29 1.12
N ASP A 75 20.92 36.86 2.32
CA ASP A 75 22.05 37.06 3.27
C ASP A 75 23.37 37.56 2.63
N GLY A 76 23.27 38.52 1.70
CA GLY A 76 24.42 39.08 0.98
C GLY A 76 24.91 38.26 -0.22
N HIS A 77 24.39 37.05 -0.43
CA HIS A 77 24.60 36.26 -1.65
C HIS A 77 23.62 36.67 -2.75
N MET A 78 24.15 36.88 -3.96
CA MET A 78 23.33 37.17 -5.15
C MET A 78 22.71 35.88 -5.70
N GLU A 79 21.54 36.01 -6.32
CA GLU A 79 20.88 34.91 -7.03
C GLU A 79 21.80 34.27 -8.09
N ASN A 80 21.85 32.94 -8.10
CA ASN A 80 22.70 32.17 -9.02
C ASN A 80 22.04 30.91 -9.58
N ALA A 81 20.80 30.57 -9.17
CA ALA A 81 20.08 29.36 -9.61
C ALA A 81 19.91 29.21 -11.13
N LYS A 82 20.06 30.31 -11.89
CA LYS A 82 20.14 30.24 -13.36
C LYS A 82 21.24 29.34 -13.89
N LEU A 83 22.37 29.24 -13.18
CA LEU A 83 23.44 28.33 -13.56
C LEU A 83 22.97 26.87 -13.50
N LEU A 84 22.19 26.53 -12.46
CA LEU A 84 21.63 25.19 -12.32
C LEU A 84 20.57 24.91 -13.41
N TRP A 85 19.54 25.75 -13.55
CA TRP A 85 18.46 25.44 -14.49
C TRP A 85 18.88 25.50 -15.97
N HIS A 86 19.89 26.30 -16.33
CA HIS A 86 20.55 26.26 -17.64
C HIS A 86 21.28 24.93 -17.88
N ASP A 87 22.09 24.49 -16.93
CA ASP A 87 22.87 23.26 -17.03
C ASP A 87 21.99 22.00 -17.02
N VAL A 88 20.93 21.97 -16.21
CA VAL A 88 19.98 20.85 -16.17
C VAL A 88 19.21 20.72 -17.49
N ALA A 89 18.77 21.83 -18.07
CA ALA A 89 18.18 21.86 -19.40
C ALA A 89 19.18 21.35 -20.46
N ALA A 90 20.44 21.80 -20.40
CA ALA A 90 21.48 21.33 -21.30
C ALA A 90 21.72 19.82 -21.17
N ALA A 91 21.84 19.29 -19.95
CA ALA A 91 22.03 17.86 -19.70
C ALA A 91 20.88 17.01 -20.27
N PHE A 92 19.62 17.45 -20.11
CA PHE A 92 18.47 16.76 -20.70
C PHE A 92 18.46 16.84 -22.23
N ASN A 93 18.70 18.03 -22.80
CA ASN A 93 18.75 18.25 -24.24
C ASN A 93 19.85 17.41 -24.92
N LEU A 94 21.03 17.34 -24.31
CA LEU A 94 22.16 16.52 -24.73
C LEU A 94 21.86 15.02 -24.58
N GLY A 95 21.22 14.60 -23.48
CA GLY A 95 20.72 13.23 -23.30
C GLY A 95 19.74 12.82 -24.40
N LEU A 96 18.81 13.70 -24.80
CA LEU A 96 17.90 13.47 -25.92
C LEU A 96 18.65 13.38 -27.25
N ARG A 97 19.63 14.25 -27.50
CA ARG A 97 20.48 14.16 -28.71
C ARG A 97 21.26 12.85 -28.75
N TRP A 98 21.77 12.36 -27.62
CA TRP A 98 22.41 11.05 -27.57
C TRP A 98 21.41 9.93 -27.89
N LYS A 99 20.28 9.86 -27.20
CA LYS A 99 19.29 8.79 -27.40
C LYS A 99 18.74 8.75 -28.82
N ILE A 100 18.49 9.90 -29.44
CA ILE A 100 17.94 9.98 -30.80
C ILE A 100 19.04 9.77 -31.86
N PHE A 101 20.18 10.46 -31.77
CA PHE A 101 21.20 10.47 -32.83
C PHE A 101 22.37 9.49 -32.61
N GLN A 102 22.48 8.88 -31.42
CA GLN A 102 23.44 7.84 -31.07
C GLN A 102 24.93 8.25 -31.20
N ASN A 103 25.22 9.56 -31.13
CA ASN A 103 26.58 10.07 -31.00
C ASN A 103 26.93 10.27 -29.52
N THR A 104 27.97 9.58 -29.04
CA THR A 104 28.37 9.59 -27.62
C THR A 104 28.84 10.95 -27.15
N SER A 105 29.33 11.85 -28.02
CA SER A 105 29.81 13.18 -27.57
C SER A 105 28.74 14.01 -26.85
N PHE A 106 27.45 13.74 -27.10
CA PHE A 106 26.35 14.36 -26.35
C PHE A 106 26.14 13.69 -24.98
N ALA A 107 26.36 12.38 -24.86
CA ALA A 107 26.35 11.68 -23.57
C ALA A 107 27.58 12.03 -22.70
N ASP A 108 28.76 12.17 -23.32
CA ASP A 108 29.97 12.70 -22.68
C ASP A 108 29.68 14.07 -22.04
N ALA A 109 29.11 15.01 -22.82
CA ALA A 109 28.77 16.35 -22.35
C ALA A 109 27.66 16.34 -21.27
N ALA A 110 26.57 15.59 -21.46
CA ALA A 110 25.51 15.45 -20.46
C ALA A 110 26.01 14.84 -19.15
N SER A 111 26.84 13.79 -19.25
CA SER A 111 27.46 13.13 -18.10
C SER A 111 28.42 14.07 -17.37
N ASN A 112 29.18 14.89 -18.10
CA ASN A 112 30.07 15.90 -17.51
C ASN A 112 29.28 16.95 -16.72
N ILE A 113 28.16 17.45 -17.25
CA ILE A 113 27.30 18.39 -16.53
C ILE A 113 26.81 17.77 -15.21
N LEU A 114 26.20 16.58 -15.28
CA LEU A 114 25.65 15.93 -14.09
C LEU A 114 26.74 15.56 -13.06
N HIS A 115 27.91 15.10 -13.52
CA HIS A 115 29.06 14.83 -12.65
C HIS A 115 29.58 16.09 -11.96
N ALA A 116 29.68 17.21 -12.70
CA ALA A 116 30.21 18.46 -12.19
C ALA A 116 29.29 19.08 -11.12
N TRP A 117 27.97 19.00 -11.31
CA TRP A 117 27.00 19.39 -10.26
C TRP A 117 27.02 18.42 -9.08
N ALA A 118 27.03 17.11 -9.29
CA ALA A 118 27.08 16.11 -8.22
C ALA A 118 28.39 16.17 -7.38
N THR A 119 29.47 16.71 -7.95
CA THR A 119 30.76 16.87 -7.26
C THR A 119 30.88 18.19 -6.52
N ASN A 120 30.31 19.27 -7.06
CA ASN A 120 30.49 20.62 -6.52
C ASN A 120 29.35 21.10 -5.63
N LEU A 121 28.10 20.71 -5.90
CA LEU A 121 26.94 21.21 -5.16
C LEU A 121 26.91 20.62 -3.74
N THR A 122 26.98 21.49 -2.74
CA THR A 122 26.93 21.10 -1.31
C THR A 122 25.64 21.54 -0.61
N ALA A 123 24.98 22.60 -1.10
CA ALA A 123 23.73 23.08 -0.55
C ALA A 123 22.87 23.83 -1.58
N ILE A 124 21.56 23.83 -1.34
CA ILE A 124 20.61 24.79 -1.93
C ILE A 124 20.07 25.59 -0.75
N ASP A 125 20.17 26.92 -0.81
CA ASP A 125 19.83 27.84 0.27
C ASP A 125 19.08 29.07 -0.29
N GLY A 126 18.70 30.01 0.57
CA GLY A 126 17.85 31.15 0.23
C GLY A 126 16.51 31.18 0.97
N GLY A 127 16.45 30.68 2.21
CA GLY A 127 15.20 30.60 2.96
C GLY A 127 14.29 29.48 2.43
N ASP A 128 12.99 29.75 2.24
CA ASP A 128 12.05 28.74 1.73
C ASP A 128 12.30 28.41 0.24
N ASP A 129 12.75 29.37 -0.58
CA ASP A 129 12.95 29.21 -2.05
C ASP A 129 13.87 28.05 -2.43
N LYS A 130 14.69 27.55 -1.49
CA LYS A 130 15.49 26.33 -1.66
C LYS A 130 14.64 25.10 -1.95
N TYR A 131 13.47 24.97 -1.31
CA TYR A 131 12.56 23.83 -1.50
C TYR A 131 11.90 23.87 -2.88
N LEU A 132 11.60 25.06 -3.39
CA LEU A 132 11.07 25.24 -4.74
C LEU A 132 12.14 24.86 -5.79
N THR A 133 13.38 25.28 -5.57
CA THR A 133 14.52 24.97 -6.46
C THR A 133 14.88 23.49 -6.45
N ALA A 134 14.98 22.87 -5.26
CA ALA A 134 15.29 21.45 -5.09
C ALA A 134 14.15 20.55 -5.64
N GLY A 135 12.90 20.98 -5.51
CA GLY A 135 11.76 20.32 -6.14
C GLY A 135 11.82 20.40 -7.67
N LEU A 136 11.90 21.62 -8.23
CA LEU A 136 11.91 21.86 -9.67
C LEU A 136 13.13 21.23 -10.37
N GLN A 137 14.34 21.67 -10.04
CA GLN A 137 15.53 21.18 -10.74
C GLN A 137 15.88 19.73 -10.36
N GLY A 138 15.41 19.24 -9.20
CA GLY A 138 15.60 17.83 -8.80
C GLY A 138 14.91 16.84 -9.74
N TYR A 139 13.63 17.04 -10.07
CA TYR A 139 12.94 16.13 -11.01
C TYR A 139 13.51 16.20 -12.44
N GLU A 140 14.04 17.36 -12.82
CA GLU A 140 14.68 17.57 -14.11
C GLU A 140 16.07 16.91 -14.20
N LEU A 141 16.89 17.03 -13.14
CA LEU A 141 18.16 16.30 -12.97
C LEU A 141 17.94 14.79 -13.05
N ALA A 142 16.92 14.28 -12.35
CA ALA A 142 16.52 12.88 -12.42
C ALA A 142 16.15 12.44 -13.85
N LYS A 143 15.40 13.28 -14.58
CA LYS A 143 15.07 13.02 -16.00
C LYS A 143 16.29 13.03 -16.91
N ALA A 144 17.28 13.89 -16.68
CA ALA A 144 18.54 13.89 -17.42
C ALA A 144 19.39 12.65 -17.11
N ALA A 145 19.53 12.30 -15.82
CA ALA A 145 20.23 11.10 -15.35
C ALA A 145 19.61 9.80 -15.92
N GLU A 146 18.28 9.74 -15.99
CA GLU A 146 17.54 8.61 -16.53
C GLU A 146 17.83 8.37 -18.01
N LEU A 147 18.02 9.44 -18.80
CA LEU A 147 18.45 9.35 -20.19
C LEU A 147 19.89 8.83 -20.35
N LEU A 148 20.71 8.80 -19.30
CA LEU A 148 22.09 8.30 -19.30
C LEU A 148 22.27 6.96 -18.57
N ARG A 149 21.20 6.30 -18.10
CA ARG A 149 21.29 5.06 -17.27
C ARG A 149 22.05 3.91 -17.91
N ASP A 150 22.07 3.81 -19.23
CA ASP A 150 22.78 2.83 -20.05
C ASP A 150 24.11 3.34 -20.62
N TYR A 151 24.50 4.58 -20.29
CA TYR A 151 25.79 5.15 -20.67
C TYR A 151 26.85 4.83 -19.62
N GLN A 152 27.69 3.83 -19.91
CA GLN A 152 28.66 3.27 -18.95
C GLN A 152 29.53 4.31 -18.21
N PRO A 153 30.09 5.36 -18.86
CA PRO A 153 30.88 6.39 -18.16
C PRO A 153 30.10 7.20 -17.12
N PHE A 154 28.78 7.37 -17.30
CA PHE A 154 27.91 8.03 -16.31
C PHE A 154 27.61 7.10 -15.12
N VAL A 155 27.31 5.83 -15.42
CA VAL A 155 26.96 4.81 -14.41
C VAL A 155 28.09 4.58 -13.42
N ASP A 156 29.34 4.49 -13.88
CA ASP A 156 30.48 4.23 -12.99
C ASP A 156 30.88 5.46 -12.11
N ASN A 157 30.42 6.68 -12.41
CA ASN A 157 30.93 7.92 -11.79
C ASN A 157 29.89 8.87 -11.16
N VAL A 158 28.59 8.75 -11.45
CA VAL A 158 27.60 9.81 -11.13
C VAL A 158 26.29 9.31 -10.53
N LEU A 159 25.73 8.22 -11.06
CA LEU A 159 24.45 7.66 -10.60
C LEU A 159 24.33 7.43 -9.07
N PRO A 160 25.40 7.11 -8.31
CA PRO A 160 25.36 7.01 -6.85
C PRO A 160 24.97 8.28 -6.06
N ALA A 161 25.07 9.47 -6.67
CA ALA A 161 25.09 10.75 -5.94
C ALA A 161 23.83 11.61 -6.13
N VAL A 162 22.76 11.08 -6.75
CA VAL A 162 21.54 11.84 -7.00
C VAL A 162 20.58 11.72 -5.80
N GLU A 163 20.59 12.72 -4.92
CA GLU A 163 19.78 12.75 -3.69
C GLU A 163 18.40 13.42 -3.86
N ALA A 164 17.47 13.15 -2.93
CA ALA A 164 16.09 13.63 -2.99
C ALA A 164 15.91 15.02 -2.34
N SER A 165 14.93 15.77 -2.83
CA SER A 165 14.60 17.11 -2.32
C SER A 165 14.04 17.09 -0.88
N GLU A 166 14.34 18.15 -0.11
CA GLU A 166 13.69 18.40 1.18
C GLU A 166 12.20 18.80 0.97
N HIS A 167 11.29 18.13 1.65
CA HIS A 167 9.86 18.37 1.53
C HIS A 167 9.36 19.44 2.53
N ASN A 168 8.84 20.57 2.03
CA ASN A 168 8.24 21.62 2.85
C ASN A 168 6.72 21.48 2.96
N ILE A 169 6.25 20.85 4.05
CA ILE A 169 4.82 20.73 4.42
C ILE A 169 4.16 22.01 4.92
N LEU A 170 4.90 23.13 5.01
CA LEU A 170 4.42 24.38 5.62
C LEU A 170 4.02 25.44 4.59
N HIS A 171 4.17 25.17 3.29
CA HIS A 171 3.96 26.17 2.26
C HIS A 171 2.53 26.20 1.73
N PHE A 172 2.00 27.41 1.48
CA PHE A 172 0.57 27.64 1.26
C PHE A 172 0.11 27.56 -0.21
N PHE A 173 1.00 27.18 -1.12
CA PHE A 173 0.83 27.27 -2.57
C PHE A 173 1.21 25.96 -3.27
N ALA A 174 0.32 25.46 -4.13
CA ALA A 174 0.40 24.13 -4.73
C ALA A 174 1.70 23.84 -5.48
N ASN A 175 2.22 24.80 -6.28
CA ASN A 175 3.41 24.57 -7.09
C ASN A 175 4.64 24.14 -6.26
N TRP A 176 4.72 24.59 -5.00
CA TRP A 176 5.83 24.33 -4.08
C TRP A 176 5.86 22.87 -3.58
N GLU A 177 4.71 22.28 -3.31
CA GLU A 177 4.66 20.88 -2.92
C GLU A 177 4.61 19.96 -4.14
N LEU A 178 3.92 20.37 -5.21
CA LEU A 178 3.85 19.59 -6.45
C LEU A 178 5.25 19.35 -7.04
N CYS A 179 6.13 20.35 -7.10
CA CYS A 179 7.49 20.13 -7.59
C CYS A 179 8.30 19.15 -6.72
N ASN A 180 8.07 19.16 -5.40
CA ASN A 180 8.69 18.22 -4.47
C ASN A 180 8.14 16.80 -4.61
N VAL A 181 6.84 16.64 -4.89
CA VAL A 181 6.24 15.33 -5.25
C VAL A 181 6.81 14.82 -6.58
N ALA A 182 6.93 15.68 -7.60
CA ALA A 182 7.56 15.33 -8.87
C ALA A 182 9.02 14.88 -8.69
N SER A 183 9.80 15.61 -7.87
CA SER A 183 11.18 15.28 -7.52
C SER A 183 11.27 13.93 -6.81
N ALA A 184 10.46 13.70 -5.77
CA ALA A 184 10.42 12.43 -5.05
C ALA A 184 10.06 11.24 -5.96
N MET A 185 9.05 11.40 -6.84
CA MET A 185 8.70 10.36 -7.82
C MET A 185 9.83 10.12 -8.82
N ALA A 186 10.48 11.17 -9.31
CA ALA A 186 11.54 11.04 -10.30
C ALA A 186 12.80 10.36 -9.72
N MET A 187 13.20 10.74 -8.50
CA MET A 187 14.29 10.09 -7.77
C MET A 187 13.96 8.64 -7.42
N ALA A 188 12.70 8.35 -7.06
CA ALA A 188 12.28 6.99 -6.76
C ALA A 188 12.44 6.05 -7.97
N VAL A 189 12.11 6.50 -9.18
CA VAL A 189 12.42 5.75 -10.40
C VAL A 189 13.94 5.64 -10.55
N VAL A 190 14.67 6.77 -10.51
CA VAL A 190 16.11 6.77 -10.83
C VAL A 190 16.94 5.88 -9.89
N THR A 191 16.51 5.71 -8.65
CA THR A 191 17.19 4.92 -7.60
C THR A 191 16.56 3.54 -7.35
N ASP A 192 15.61 3.09 -8.19
CA ASP A 192 14.82 1.86 -8.01
C ASP A 192 14.10 1.77 -6.64
N ASN A 193 13.78 2.92 -6.03
CA ASN A 193 13.26 3.03 -4.67
C ASN A 193 11.73 3.03 -4.61
N GLN A 194 11.14 1.84 -4.60
CA GLN A 194 9.69 1.63 -4.46
C GLN A 194 9.09 2.31 -3.21
N THR A 195 9.85 2.47 -2.12
CA THR A 195 9.34 3.10 -0.88
C THR A 195 9.08 4.59 -1.07
N VAL A 196 10.00 5.31 -1.71
CA VAL A 196 9.83 6.74 -2.03
C VAL A 196 8.74 6.93 -3.08
N TRP A 197 8.64 6.02 -4.06
CA TRP A 197 7.55 6.02 -5.04
C TRP A 197 6.18 5.88 -4.37
N ASP A 198 6.01 4.86 -3.52
CA ASP A 198 4.74 4.61 -2.82
C ASP A 198 4.40 5.77 -1.86
N PHE A 199 5.39 6.35 -1.18
CA PHE A 199 5.21 7.57 -0.39
C PHE A 199 4.66 8.72 -1.25
N ALA A 200 5.34 9.08 -2.33
CA ALA A 200 4.97 10.23 -3.17
C ALA A 200 3.61 10.02 -3.86
N VAL A 201 3.33 8.80 -4.33
CA VAL A 201 2.03 8.43 -4.92
C VAL A 201 0.89 8.48 -3.90
N ASN A 202 1.13 8.05 -2.66
CA ASN A 202 0.12 8.13 -1.60
C ASN A 202 -0.08 9.58 -1.11
N TYR A 203 0.99 10.36 -1.01
CA TYR A 203 0.94 11.79 -0.70
C TYR A 203 0.15 12.56 -1.75
N PHE A 204 0.43 12.36 -3.04
CA PHE A 204 -0.33 12.99 -4.12
C PHE A 204 -1.82 12.64 -4.08
N LYS A 205 -2.19 11.40 -3.70
CA LYS A 205 -3.59 10.95 -3.66
C LYS A 205 -4.37 11.40 -2.41
N ALA A 206 -3.71 11.47 -1.26
CA ALA A 206 -4.35 11.52 0.05
C ALA A 206 -3.63 12.41 1.09
N GLY A 207 -2.61 13.17 0.68
CA GLY A 207 -1.95 14.18 1.51
C GLY A 207 -2.93 15.26 1.96
N GLU A 208 -2.73 15.76 3.18
CA GLU A 208 -3.58 16.77 3.80
C GLU A 208 -3.22 18.21 3.34
N GLU A 209 -2.01 18.42 2.82
CA GLU A 209 -1.46 19.73 2.40
C GLU A 209 -1.46 19.89 0.86
N THR A 210 -0.87 20.96 0.32
CA THR A 210 -1.12 21.46 -1.05
C THR A 210 -0.60 20.57 -2.21
N GLY A 211 0.33 19.65 -1.95
CA GLY A 211 0.77 18.65 -2.92
C GLY A 211 -0.21 17.48 -3.12
N GLY A 212 -1.24 17.38 -2.28
CA GLY A 212 -2.36 16.47 -2.48
C GLY A 212 -3.31 16.97 -3.57
N ILE A 213 -3.73 16.09 -4.49
CA ILE A 213 -4.54 16.47 -5.67
C ILE A 213 -5.85 17.20 -5.33
N ASN A 214 -6.48 16.88 -4.18
CA ASN A 214 -7.71 17.53 -3.74
C ASN A 214 -7.50 18.96 -3.21
N ASN A 215 -6.24 19.34 -2.94
CA ASN A 215 -5.83 20.67 -2.50
C ASN A 215 -5.15 21.47 -3.63
N ALA A 216 -4.57 20.80 -4.64
CA ALA A 216 -4.14 21.44 -5.89
C ALA A 216 -5.33 21.78 -6.80
N ILE A 217 -6.33 20.89 -6.91
CA ILE A 217 -7.61 21.12 -7.61
C ILE A 217 -8.73 21.21 -6.56
N ILE A 218 -8.90 22.42 -6.03
CA ILE A 218 -9.67 22.71 -4.80
C ILE A 218 -11.20 22.57 -4.93
N ASN A 219 -11.75 22.84 -6.11
CA ASN A 219 -13.20 22.85 -6.32
C ASN A 219 -13.56 22.24 -7.67
N ILE A 220 -14.70 21.55 -7.72
CA ILE A 220 -15.34 21.15 -8.98
C ILE A 220 -16.52 22.10 -9.24
N VAL A 221 -16.53 22.71 -10.43
CA VAL A 221 -17.54 23.67 -10.88
C VAL A 221 -18.17 23.23 -12.20
N GLU A 222 -19.37 23.72 -12.51
CA GLU A 222 -20.08 23.41 -13.76
C GLU A 222 -19.79 24.47 -14.83
N GLU A 223 -19.37 24.05 -16.02
CA GLU A 223 -19.16 24.93 -17.16
C GLU A 223 -20.47 25.64 -17.57
N PRO A 224 -20.47 26.99 -17.67
CA PRO A 224 -21.61 27.74 -18.15
C PRO A 224 -22.01 27.30 -19.57
N GLY A 225 -23.27 26.87 -19.71
CA GLY A 225 -23.89 26.50 -20.98
C GLY A 225 -23.88 24.99 -21.28
N THR A 226 -22.85 24.25 -20.88
CA THR A 226 -22.74 22.79 -21.14
C THR A 226 -23.06 21.94 -19.91
N GLY A 227 -22.81 22.46 -18.69
CA GLY A 227 -22.85 21.69 -17.45
C GLY A 227 -21.66 20.73 -17.26
N ALA A 228 -20.62 20.81 -18.11
CA ALA A 228 -19.43 19.96 -17.98
C ALA A 228 -18.65 20.28 -16.69
N LEU A 229 -18.14 19.25 -16.00
CA LEU A 229 -17.46 19.44 -14.72
C LEU A 229 -15.99 19.85 -14.91
N LEU A 230 -15.68 21.10 -14.56
CA LEU A 230 -14.35 21.69 -14.56
C LEU A 230 -13.75 21.68 -13.15
N GLY A 231 -12.42 21.75 -13.04
CA GLY A 231 -11.68 21.71 -11.78
C GLY A 231 -10.90 23.01 -11.55
N GLN A 232 -11.33 23.81 -10.59
CA GLN A 232 -10.64 25.04 -10.23
C GLN A 232 -9.28 24.73 -9.58
N GLY A 233 -8.20 25.15 -10.24
CA GLY A 233 -6.84 25.08 -9.68
C GLY A 233 -6.63 26.08 -8.55
N GLN A 234 -5.84 25.69 -7.55
CA GLN A 234 -5.59 26.45 -6.33
C GLN A 234 -5.06 27.87 -6.60
N GLU A 235 -4.12 28.02 -7.53
CA GLU A 235 -3.49 29.32 -7.82
C GLU A 235 -4.23 30.19 -8.84
N SER A 236 -5.40 29.74 -9.34
CA SER A 236 -6.17 30.50 -10.34
C SER A 236 -6.68 31.87 -9.85
N GLY A 237 -6.82 32.06 -8.54
CA GLY A 237 -7.12 33.36 -7.93
C GLY A 237 -5.92 34.29 -7.80
N ARG A 238 -4.69 33.78 -7.92
CA ARG A 238 -3.42 34.53 -7.80
C ARG A 238 -3.03 35.10 -9.15
N ASP A 239 -2.65 34.24 -10.09
CA ASP A 239 -2.38 34.55 -11.48
C ASP A 239 -2.33 33.26 -12.33
N GLN A 240 -2.43 33.42 -13.65
CA GLN A 240 -2.43 32.28 -14.56
C GLN A 240 -1.01 31.76 -14.88
N GLY A 241 0.05 32.50 -14.54
CA GLY A 241 1.44 32.06 -14.75
C GLY A 241 1.87 30.97 -13.78
N HIS A 242 1.48 31.08 -12.51
CA HIS A 242 1.62 30.02 -11.51
C HIS A 242 0.60 28.90 -11.73
N SER A 243 -0.63 29.22 -12.12
CA SER A 243 -1.61 28.19 -12.50
C SER A 243 -1.12 27.33 -13.68
N ALA A 244 -0.37 27.92 -14.63
CA ALA A 244 0.26 27.16 -15.71
C ALA A 244 1.39 26.23 -15.19
N LEU A 245 2.12 26.65 -14.15
CA LEU A 245 3.13 25.82 -13.49
C LEU A 245 2.49 24.63 -12.76
N ASP A 246 1.38 24.85 -12.05
CA ASP A 246 0.60 23.75 -11.44
C ASP A 246 0.21 22.71 -12.50
N ILE A 247 -0.32 23.14 -13.65
CA ILE A 247 -0.69 22.23 -14.74
C ILE A 247 0.53 21.48 -15.32
N GLN A 248 1.67 22.16 -15.47
CA GLN A 248 2.92 21.56 -15.93
C GLN A 248 3.48 20.52 -14.93
N LEU A 249 3.42 20.78 -13.63
CA LEU A 249 3.87 19.85 -12.60
C LEU A 249 2.90 18.67 -12.45
N LEU A 250 1.59 18.95 -12.42
CA LEU A 250 0.55 17.92 -12.38
C LEU A 250 0.67 16.93 -13.54
N SER A 251 1.04 17.39 -14.74
CA SER A 251 1.20 16.53 -15.92
C SER A 251 2.35 15.53 -15.80
N VAL A 252 3.40 15.85 -15.01
CA VAL A 252 4.52 14.93 -14.74
C VAL A 252 4.29 14.00 -13.54
N ILE A 253 3.32 14.34 -12.68
CA ILE A 253 2.99 13.59 -11.46
C ILE A 253 1.85 12.58 -11.69
N GLY A 254 0.77 12.97 -12.40
CA GLY A 254 -0.47 12.19 -12.34
C GLY A 254 -1.51 12.42 -13.45
N HIS A 255 -2.09 11.31 -13.90
CA HIS A 255 -3.01 11.23 -15.05
C HIS A 255 -4.50 11.36 -14.67
N ARG A 256 -4.83 12.12 -13.62
CA ARG A 256 -6.23 12.33 -13.13
C ARG A 256 -6.57 13.81 -12.94
N ILE A 257 -6.08 14.64 -13.86
CA ILE A 257 -6.06 16.10 -13.73
C ILE A 257 -6.87 16.82 -14.83
N LEU A 258 -7.50 16.06 -15.75
CA LEU A 258 -8.20 16.60 -16.92
C LEU A 258 -9.18 17.74 -16.60
N ARG A 259 -9.93 17.65 -15.51
CA ARG A 259 -10.84 18.75 -15.12
C ARG A 259 -10.11 20.06 -14.82
N GLY A 260 -8.90 19.99 -14.27
CA GLY A 260 -8.01 21.12 -14.06
C GLY A 260 -7.43 21.67 -15.36
N THR A 261 -7.03 20.79 -16.29
CA THR A 261 -6.50 21.22 -17.60
C THR A 261 -7.59 21.84 -18.47
N GLU A 262 -8.82 21.31 -18.44
CA GLU A 262 -9.99 21.90 -19.11
C GLU A 262 -10.35 23.27 -18.51
N TYR A 263 -10.37 23.41 -17.17
CA TYR A 263 -10.63 24.69 -16.49
C TYR A 263 -9.60 25.75 -16.89
N PHE A 264 -8.31 25.40 -16.77
CA PHE A 264 -7.21 26.29 -17.11
C PHE A 264 -7.25 26.67 -18.60
N GLY A 265 -7.39 25.68 -19.48
CA GLY A 265 -7.39 25.87 -20.93
C GLY A 265 -8.53 26.78 -21.36
N ARG A 266 -9.74 26.53 -20.85
CA ARG A 266 -10.92 27.36 -21.10
C ARG A 266 -10.70 28.81 -20.71
N TYR A 267 -10.21 29.06 -19.49
CA TYR A 267 -10.01 30.42 -18.99
C TYR A 267 -8.93 31.18 -19.77
N ASN A 268 -7.83 30.50 -20.08
CA ASN A 268 -6.68 31.11 -20.74
C ASN A 268 -6.85 31.23 -22.27
N LEU A 269 -7.85 30.56 -22.86
CA LEU A 269 -8.38 30.86 -24.20
C LEU A 269 -9.39 32.04 -24.22
N GLY A 270 -9.53 32.78 -23.11
CA GLY A 270 -10.35 34.00 -23.04
C GLY A 270 -11.82 33.79 -22.65
N ASN A 271 -12.23 32.58 -22.25
CA ASN A 271 -13.61 32.28 -21.84
C ASN A 271 -13.78 32.37 -20.32
N ASP A 272 -14.95 32.77 -19.81
CA ASP A 272 -15.13 33.03 -18.37
C ASP A 272 -15.60 31.79 -17.60
N VAL A 273 -14.81 31.35 -16.61
CA VAL A 273 -15.10 30.17 -15.77
C VAL A 273 -15.71 30.58 -14.43
N PRO A 274 -16.60 29.76 -13.83
CA PRO A 274 -17.07 30.01 -12.47
C PRO A 274 -15.91 29.83 -11.49
N PHE A 275 -15.80 30.74 -10.53
CA PHE A 275 -14.77 30.71 -9.51
C PHE A 275 -15.42 30.69 -8.12
N VAL A 276 -15.00 29.73 -7.29
CA VAL A 276 -15.34 29.69 -5.86
C VAL A 276 -14.25 30.47 -5.11
N PRO A 277 -14.60 31.49 -4.30
CA PRO A 277 -13.63 32.22 -3.48
C PRO A 277 -12.69 31.29 -2.70
N TYR A 278 -11.39 31.57 -2.75
CA TYR A 278 -10.36 30.74 -2.14
C TYR A 278 -9.53 31.54 -1.14
N THR A 279 -9.25 30.94 0.02
CA THR A 279 -8.46 31.53 1.09
C THR A 279 -7.51 30.47 1.67
N ASN A 280 -6.25 30.83 1.88
CA ASN A 280 -5.27 30.01 2.61
C ASN A 280 -4.74 30.78 3.83
N GLY A 281 -3.63 30.33 4.43
CA GLY A 281 -3.03 30.96 5.62
C GLY A 281 -2.47 32.38 5.41
N ILE A 282 -2.28 32.83 4.17
CA ILE A 282 -1.60 34.11 3.85
C ILE A 282 -2.30 34.98 2.79
N VAL A 283 -3.16 34.41 1.95
CA VAL A 283 -3.88 35.13 0.88
C VAL A 283 -5.36 34.75 0.81
N SER A 284 -6.16 35.68 0.30
CA SER A 284 -7.58 35.47 0.03
C SER A 284 -7.94 36.07 -1.33
N HIS A 285 -8.45 35.22 -2.22
CA HIS A 285 -8.82 35.55 -3.59
C HIS A 285 -10.35 35.43 -3.74
N PRO A 286 -11.08 36.56 -3.85
CA PRO A 286 -12.54 36.55 -3.99
C PRO A 286 -12.99 36.21 -5.43
N GLU A 287 -12.10 36.35 -6.41
CA GLU A 287 -12.35 36.18 -7.83
C GLU A 287 -11.15 35.54 -8.55
N ILE A 288 -11.37 35.06 -9.78
CA ILE A 288 -10.31 34.53 -10.64
C ILE A 288 -9.42 35.66 -11.17
N SER A 289 -8.11 35.48 -11.13
CA SER A 289 -7.16 36.51 -11.55
C SER A 289 -6.95 36.53 -13.06
N SER A 290 -7.14 37.71 -13.66
CA SER A 290 -6.79 37.99 -15.06
C SER A 290 -5.29 38.24 -15.27
N ALA A 291 -4.49 38.29 -14.20
CA ALA A 291 -3.05 38.46 -14.32
C ALA A 291 -2.44 37.25 -15.07
N SER A 292 -1.60 37.55 -16.07
CA SER A 292 -1.00 36.55 -16.97
C SER A 292 -2.00 35.68 -17.73
N ARG A 293 -3.29 36.07 -17.88
CA ARG A 293 -4.28 35.30 -18.64
C ARG A 293 -3.80 35.07 -20.09
N GLY A 294 -3.80 33.81 -20.51
CA GLY A 294 -3.13 33.37 -21.74
C GLY A 294 -1.71 32.84 -21.51
N ALA A 295 -1.28 32.60 -20.27
CA ALA A 295 0.02 32.00 -19.96
C ALA A 295 0.17 30.61 -20.60
N ILE A 296 1.30 30.37 -21.27
CA ILE A 296 1.65 29.12 -21.94
C ILE A 296 2.94 28.57 -21.34
N ARG A 297 2.96 27.26 -21.06
CA ARG A 297 4.13 26.46 -20.66
C ARG A 297 4.07 25.13 -21.42
N PRO A 298 5.21 24.49 -21.74
CA PRO A 298 5.22 23.26 -22.53
C PRO A 298 4.76 22.06 -21.70
N THR A 299 3.72 21.40 -22.16
CA THR A 299 3.12 20.16 -21.62
C THR A 299 1.90 19.69 -22.43
N TRP A 300 1.38 20.47 -23.38
CA TRP A 300 0.05 20.24 -23.93
C TRP A 300 0.01 19.07 -24.91
N GLU A 301 1.13 18.78 -25.58
CA GLU A 301 1.28 17.54 -26.36
C GLU A 301 1.25 16.28 -25.46
N LEU A 302 1.78 16.35 -24.24
CA LEU A 302 1.70 15.25 -23.25
C LEU A 302 0.24 15.04 -22.82
N LEU A 303 -0.44 16.12 -22.42
CA LEU A 303 -1.82 16.08 -21.94
C LEU A 303 -2.79 15.60 -23.02
N TYR A 304 -2.68 16.16 -24.23
CA TYR A 304 -3.50 15.77 -25.38
C TYR A 304 -3.23 14.31 -25.79
N SER A 305 -1.96 13.93 -25.93
CA SER A 305 -1.62 12.56 -26.34
C SER A 305 -2.07 11.54 -25.30
N HIS A 306 -2.06 11.89 -24.01
CA HIS A 306 -2.62 11.03 -22.97
C HIS A 306 -4.16 10.95 -23.01
N TYR A 307 -4.87 12.07 -22.87
CA TYR A 307 -6.32 12.07 -22.67
C TYR A 307 -7.11 11.88 -23.97
N VAL A 308 -6.75 12.61 -25.03
CA VAL A 308 -7.49 12.53 -26.30
C VAL A 308 -7.02 11.32 -27.09
N THR A 309 -5.73 11.25 -27.41
CA THR A 309 -5.20 10.25 -28.34
C THR A 309 -5.18 8.83 -27.76
N MET A 310 -4.65 8.62 -26.56
CA MET A 310 -4.50 7.29 -25.96
C MET A 310 -5.71 6.82 -25.13
N LYS A 311 -6.50 7.75 -24.56
CA LYS A 311 -7.67 7.42 -23.73
C LYS A 311 -9.01 7.63 -24.44
N GLY A 312 -9.04 8.33 -25.59
CA GLY A 312 -10.28 8.61 -26.32
C GLY A 312 -11.27 9.47 -25.54
N MET A 313 -10.78 10.30 -24.59
CA MET A 313 -11.63 11.20 -23.81
C MET A 313 -11.94 12.46 -24.60
N ASP A 314 -13.17 12.96 -24.45
CA ASP A 314 -13.54 14.28 -24.92
C ASP A 314 -12.89 15.34 -24.01
N ALA A 315 -12.03 16.16 -24.59
CA ALA A 315 -11.23 17.18 -23.91
C ALA A 315 -11.10 18.42 -24.82
N PRO A 316 -12.21 19.14 -25.07
CA PRO A 316 -12.26 20.21 -26.05
C PRO A 316 -11.31 21.36 -25.70
N TRP A 317 -11.21 21.75 -24.43
CA TRP A 317 -10.38 22.87 -24.01
C TRP A 317 -8.89 22.51 -24.03
N THR A 318 -8.52 21.28 -23.66
CA THR A 318 -7.15 20.76 -23.81
C THR A 318 -6.75 20.67 -25.28
N THR A 319 -7.67 20.30 -26.18
CA THR A 319 -7.44 20.27 -27.63
C THR A 319 -7.23 21.67 -28.22
N LEU A 320 -8.09 22.63 -27.86
CA LEU A 320 -7.97 24.02 -28.30
C LEU A 320 -6.72 24.68 -27.73
N PHE A 321 -6.38 24.39 -26.46
CA PHE A 321 -5.18 24.96 -25.83
C PHE A 321 -3.90 24.36 -26.41
N LEU A 322 -3.88 23.07 -26.77
CA LEU A 322 -2.78 22.50 -27.55
C LEU A 322 -2.55 23.30 -28.83
N ASN A 323 -3.60 23.52 -29.64
CA ASN A 323 -3.47 24.26 -30.91
C ASN A 323 -2.92 25.68 -30.70
N ASN A 324 -3.43 26.40 -29.69
CA ASN A 324 -2.93 27.72 -29.29
C ASN A 324 -1.46 27.69 -28.82
N SER A 325 -1.07 26.66 -28.06
CA SER A 325 0.33 26.49 -27.62
C SER A 325 1.26 26.16 -28.79
N LEU A 326 0.82 25.37 -29.77
CA LEU A 326 1.60 25.05 -30.96
C LEU A 326 1.77 26.28 -31.85
N GLU A 327 0.74 27.14 -31.98
CA GLU A 327 0.87 28.43 -32.68
C GLU A 327 1.92 29.32 -32.00
N TYR A 328 1.87 29.44 -30.67
CA TYR A 328 2.86 30.17 -29.88
C TYR A 328 4.29 29.64 -30.05
N TYR A 329 4.48 28.31 -30.13
CA TYR A 329 5.79 27.69 -30.36
C TYR A 329 6.19 27.58 -31.86
N GLY A 330 5.45 28.18 -32.79
CA GLY A 330 5.80 28.19 -34.21
C GLY A 330 5.59 26.85 -34.94
N GLY A 331 4.69 26.00 -34.43
CA GLY A 331 4.24 24.76 -35.07
C GLY A 331 4.65 23.47 -34.35
N ALA A 332 5.58 23.53 -33.39
CA ALA A 332 6.00 22.37 -32.60
C ALA A 332 6.38 22.79 -31.17
N GLU A 333 5.85 22.12 -30.15
CA GLU A 333 6.18 22.38 -28.75
C GLU A 333 7.69 22.16 -28.51
N GLY A 334 8.36 23.23 -28.09
CA GLY A 334 9.78 23.24 -27.74
C GLY A 334 10.04 22.79 -26.29
N GLY A 335 11.24 23.05 -25.80
CA GLY A 335 11.65 22.69 -24.44
C GLY A 335 12.59 23.72 -23.82
N ALA A 336 13.10 23.41 -22.63
CA ALA A 336 13.95 24.34 -21.88
C ALA A 336 15.14 24.84 -22.73
N GLY A 337 15.31 26.17 -22.77
CA GLY A 337 16.26 26.87 -23.64
C GLY A 337 15.75 27.28 -25.03
N SER A 338 14.53 26.88 -25.45
CA SER A 338 14.03 27.15 -26.82
C SER A 338 12.98 28.26 -26.96
N TRP A 339 12.47 28.84 -25.87
CA TRP A 339 11.27 29.69 -25.89
C TRP A 339 11.29 30.92 -24.97
N GLY A 340 12.38 31.14 -24.22
CA GLY A 340 12.56 32.34 -23.40
C GLY A 340 13.61 32.16 -22.31
N GLU A 341 13.80 33.19 -21.49
CA GLU A 341 14.80 33.23 -20.42
C GLU A 341 14.21 33.50 -19.03
N GLY A 342 14.94 33.13 -17.98
CA GLY A 342 14.51 33.21 -16.59
C GLY A 342 13.63 32.03 -16.15
N SER A 343 13.50 31.82 -14.82
CA SER A 343 13.01 30.56 -14.23
C SER A 343 11.73 30.00 -14.84
N GLY A 344 10.74 30.85 -15.16
CA GLY A 344 9.48 30.42 -15.78
C GLY A 344 9.63 29.58 -17.05
N HIS A 345 10.73 29.77 -17.80
CA HIS A 345 11.04 29.05 -19.03
C HIS A 345 11.84 27.75 -18.80
N TYR A 346 12.28 27.53 -17.56
CA TYR A 346 13.17 26.46 -17.10
C TYR A 346 12.66 25.73 -15.84
N ASP A 347 11.43 25.98 -15.36
CA ASP A 347 10.79 25.16 -14.32
C ASP A 347 10.25 23.81 -14.89
N GLY A 348 10.38 23.60 -16.20
CA GLY A 348 10.00 22.37 -16.88
C GLY A 348 10.61 22.17 -18.27
N LEU A 349 11.11 20.95 -18.50
CA LEU A 349 11.90 20.55 -19.68
C LEU A 349 11.20 20.58 -21.05
N GLY A 350 9.87 20.37 -21.12
CA GLY A 350 9.09 20.38 -22.37
C GLY A 350 9.39 19.24 -23.38
N TRP A 351 9.59 19.61 -24.65
CA TRP A 351 9.83 18.77 -25.84
C TRP A 351 8.67 17.86 -26.28
N GLY A 352 7.42 18.26 -26.04
CA GLY A 352 6.28 17.37 -26.26
C GLY A 352 5.98 17.00 -27.71
N SER A 353 6.25 17.87 -28.69
CA SER A 353 6.09 17.49 -30.11
C SER A 353 7.16 16.52 -30.59
N LEU A 354 8.35 16.52 -29.97
CA LEU A 354 9.41 15.56 -30.24
C LEU A 354 9.12 14.20 -29.59
N LEU A 355 8.65 14.22 -28.34
CA LEU A 355 8.53 13.04 -27.48
C LEU A 355 7.13 12.41 -27.53
N TYR A 356 6.08 13.17 -27.23
CA TYR A 356 4.75 12.62 -26.92
C TYR A 356 3.80 12.58 -28.10
N ARG A 357 4.04 13.39 -29.15
CA ARG A 357 3.22 13.38 -30.37
C ARG A 357 3.11 11.97 -30.94
N MET A 358 1.88 11.57 -31.27
CA MET A 358 1.53 10.30 -31.93
C MET A 358 0.58 10.57 -33.10
N ASP A 359 0.74 9.84 -34.21
CA ASP A 359 -0.29 9.76 -35.25
C ASP A 359 -1.12 8.47 -35.14
N GLU A 360 -2.12 8.32 -36.02
CA GLU A 360 -3.02 7.16 -36.03
C GLU A 360 -2.29 5.82 -36.20
N SER A 361 -1.12 5.80 -36.87
CA SER A 361 -0.30 4.60 -37.02
C SER A 361 0.49 4.26 -35.75
N ASP A 362 0.99 5.28 -35.05
CA ASP A 362 1.67 5.13 -33.77
C ASP A 362 0.69 4.63 -32.68
N VAL A 363 -0.54 5.15 -32.68
CA VAL A 363 -1.64 4.71 -31.79
C VAL A 363 -2.03 3.26 -32.06
N LYS A 364 -2.22 2.89 -33.34
CA LYS A 364 -2.50 1.50 -33.73
C LYS A 364 -1.38 0.55 -33.33
N ALA A 365 -0.12 0.97 -33.42
CA ALA A 365 1.02 0.18 -32.95
C ALA A 365 0.97 -0.04 -31.43
N ALA A 366 0.78 1.03 -30.63
CA ALA A 366 0.69 0.93 -29.17
C ALA A 366 -0.43 -0.01 -28.69
N PHE A 367 -1.62 0.05 -29.31
CA PHE A 367 -2.71 -0.90 -29.01
C PHE A 367 -2.44 -2.33 -29.51
N SER A 368 -1.65 -2.50 -30.58
CA SER A 368 -1.29 -3.84 -31.11
C SER A 368 -0.25 -4.53 -30.23
N GLU A 369 0.74 -3.79 -29.73
CA GLU A 369 1.70 -4.29 -28.73
C GLU A 369 0.96 -4.67 -27.44
N SER A 370 0.00 -3.85 -26.99
CA SER A 370 -0.89 -4.18 -25.87
C SER A 370 -1.72 -5.45 -26.07
N ALA A 371 -2.21 -5.69 -27.29
CA ALA A 371 -2.96 -6.91 -27.61
C ALA A 371 -2.05 -8.17 -27.62
N LEU A 372 -0.78 -8.04 -28.00
CA LEU A 372 0.18 -9.15 -27.99
C LEU A 372 0.55 -9.59 -26.57
N PHE A 373 0.61 -8.67 -25.60
CA PHE A 373 0.83 -9.02 -24.19
C PHE A 373 -0.36 -9.71 -23.51
N THR A 374 -1.58 -9.61 -24.06
CA THR A 374 -2.78 -10.27 -23.49
C THR A 374 -3.09 -11.64 -24.10
N ALA A 375 -2.38 -12.05 -25.16
CA ALA A 375 -2.56 -13.33 -25.83
C ALA A 375 -1.34 -14.26 -25.63
N ASN A 376 -1.34 -15.06 -24.57
CA ASN A 376 -0.39 -16.17 -24.41
C ASN A 376 -0.54 -17.17 -25.58
N PRO A 377 0.49 -17.40 -26.40
CA PRO A 377 0.43 -18.44 -27.42
C PRO A 377 0.59 -19.83 -26.79
N THR A 378 -0.41 -20.69 -26.98
CA THR A 378 -0.35 -22.11 -26.63
C THR A 378 0.84 -22.77 -27.34
N PRO A 379 1.67 -23.62 -26.67
CA PRO A 379 2.76 -24.32 -27.33
C PRO A 379 2.21 -25.41 -28.28
N GLY A 380 2.02 -25.03 -29.55
CA GLY A 380 1.71 -25.96 -30.64
C GLY A 380 2.93 -26.79 -31.02
N ALA A 381 2.74 -28.10 -31.16
CA ALA A 381 3.82 -29.05 -31.44
C ALA A 381 4.56 -28.74 -32.76
N SER A 382 5.89 -28.81 -32.72
CA SER A 382 6.74 -28.74 -33.90
C SER A 382 6.35 -29.83 -34.91
N THR A 383 5.74 -29.44 -36.02
CA THR A 383 5.54 -30.31 -37.18
C THR A 383 6.29 -29.71 -38.36
N THR A 384 7.32 -30.42 -38.83
CA THR A 384 8.09 -30.05 -40.02
C THR A 384 7.26 -30.25 -41.28
N SER A 385 7.17 -29.23 -42.13
CA SER A 385 6.80 -29.42 -43.54
C SER A 385 7.43 -28.35 -44.44
N HIS A 386 7.86 -28.79 -45.62
CA HIS A 386 8.66 -27.99 -46.55
C HIS A 386 7.88 -26.88 -47.27
N THR A 387 8.64 -25.91 -47.75
CA THR A 387 8.22 -24.86 -48.69
C THR A 387 7.60 -25.46 -49.97
N THR A 388 6.38 -25.06 -50.33
CA THR A 388 5.96 -25.03 -51.75
C THR A 388 4.94 -23.91 -51.98
N THR A 389 5.03 -23.30 -53.16
CA THR A 389 4.34 -22.07 -53.58
C THR A 389 2.91 -22.33 -54.10
N THR A 390 2.15 -21.25 -54.33
CA THR A 390 1.00 -21.07 -55.28
C THR A 390 -0.45 -21.06 -54.77
N THR A 391 -1.06 -19.86 -54.91
CA THR A 391 -2.38 -19.51 -55.49
C THR A 391 -3.73 -20.03 -54.93
N PHE A 392 -4.53 -19.04 -54.48
CA PHE A 392 -5.95 -18.74 -54.80
C PHE A 392 -7.11 -19.77 -54.63
N ASP A 393 -8.25 -19.18 -54.20
CA ASP A 393 -9.67 -19.49 -54.51
C ASP A 393 -10.56 -20.42 -53.64
N VAL A 394 -11.46 -19.76 -52.88
CA VAL A 394 -12.95 -19.74 -53.06
C VAL A 394 -13.80 -21.01 -52.80
N PHE A 395 -14.69 -20.88 -51.80
CA PHE A 395 -15.99 -21.59 -51.55
C PHE A 395 -16.04 -23.09 -51.20
N GLY A 396 -17.03 -23.47 -50.35
CA GLY A 396 -17.61 -24.83 -50.40
C GLY A 396 -18.23 -25.40 -49.11
N LYS A 397 -19.55 -25.26 -48.93
CA LYS A 397 -20.39 -25.82 -47.84
C LYS A 397 -20.41 -27.36 -47.72
N SER A 398 -20.72 -27.84 -46.50
CA SER A 398 -21.50 -29.07 -46.18
C SER A 398 -20.90 -30.45 -46.50
N ALA A 399 -21.37 -31.58 -45.94
CA ALA A 399 -22.04 -31.90 -44.66
C ALA A 399 -22.22 -33.45 -44.58
N LEU A 400 -22.32 -34.02 -43.36
CA LEU A 400 -22.80 -35.41 -43.09
C LEU A 400 -21.89 -36.52 -43.71
N THR A 401 -21.90 -37.81 -43.35
CA THR A 401 -22.77 -38.69 -42.55
C THR A 401 -21.91 -39.91 -42.11
N SER A 402 -21.84 -40.29 -40.83
CA SER A 402 -22.56 -41.42 -40.19
C SER A 402 -21.98 -42.85 -40.33
N SER A 403 -22.17 -43.64 -39.27
CA SER A 403 -22.12 -45.13 -39.22
C SER A 403 -20.68 -45.71 -39.24
N SER A 404 -20.30 -46.86 -38.67
CA SER A 404 -20.91 -48.01 -37.96
C SER A 404 -19.98 -49.20 -38.32
N ALA A 405 -19.68 -50.24 -37.55
CA ALA A 405 -19.87 -50.60 -36.14
C ALA A 405 -19.04 -51.89 -35.87
N THR A 406 -19.13 -52.47 -34.66
CA THR A 406 -18.88 -53.89 -34.33
C THR A 406 -17.42 -54.40 -34.50
N THR A 407 -16.92 -55.41 -33.79
CA THR A 407 -17.51 -56.50 -32.95
C THR A 407 -16.42 -56.91 -31.92
N GLU A 408 -16.73 -57.20 -30.65
CA GLU A 408 -16.90 -58.56 -30.05
C GLU A 408 -15.64 -59.47 -30.10
N VAL A 409 -15.32 -60.38 -29.14
CA VAL A 409 -16.02 -60.89 -27.94
C VAL A 409 -15.05 -61.63 -26.97
N SER A 410 -15.31 -61.58 -25.65
CA SER A 410 -15.00 -62.58 -24.56
C SER A 410 -13.56 -63.16 -24.42
N ALA A 411 -13.11 -63.92 -23.40
CA ALA A 411 -13.58 -64.44 -22.09
C ALA A 411 -12.33 -64.90 -21.27
N ALA A 412 -12.35 -65.34 -19.99
CA ALA A 412 -13.17 -65.07 -18.79
C ALA A 412 -12.64 -65.95 -17.62
N SER A 413 -12.90 -65.56 -16.35
CA SER A 413 -12.88 -66.43 -15.13
C SER A 413 -11.49 -66.95 -14.63
N THR A 414 -11.19 -67.24 -13.34
CA THR A 414 -12.02 -67.35 -12.12
C THR A 414 -11.20 -67.25 -10.78
N THR A 415 -11.87 -66.79 -9.71
CA THR A 415 -11.75 -67.18 -8.25
C THR A 415 -10.50 -66.97 -7.36
N PHE A 416 -10.70 -66.13 -6.31
CA PHE A 416 -10.38 -66.31 -4.86
C PHE A 416 -9.01 -66.79 -4.33
N THR A 417 -8.32 -65.96 -3.53
CA THR A 417 -8.31 -66.05 -2.03
C THR A 417 -7.56 -64.88 -1.36
N GLU A 418 -8.07 -64.43 -0.20
CA GLU A 418 -7.38 -63.67 0.87
C GLU A 418 -6.77 -64.69 1.88
N PRO A 419 -5.73 -64.40 2.72
CA PRO A 419 -5.73 -63.24 3.63
C PRO A 419 -4.40 -62.57 4.09
N PHE A 420 -4.54 -61.33 4.61
CA PHE A 420 -3.82 -60.68 5.74
C PHE A 420 -2.28 -60.45 5.80
N ALA A 421 -1.96 -59.24 6.30
CA ALA A 421 -0.85 -58.84 7.21
C ALA A 421 0.57 -58.48 6.68
N SER A 422 0.82 -57.16 6.63
CA SER A 422 1.96 -56.39 7.19
C SER A 422 3.40 -56.97 7.17
N SER A 423 4.34 -56.31 6.48
CA SER A 423 5.44 -55.52 7.11
C SER A 423 6.54 -55.02 6.13
N THR A 424 6.87 -53.72 6.20
CA THR A 424 8.24 -53.18 6.45
C THR A 424 9.43 -53.41 5.46
N ILE A 425 9.95 -52.27 4.93
CA ILE A 425 11.36 -51.92 4.53
C ILE A 425 12.08 -52.66 3.36
N ALA A 426 12.53 -51.87 2.37
CA ALA A 426 13.94 -51.75 1.85
C ALA A 426 13.92 -50.87 0.57
N THR A 427 14.60 -49.72 0.48
CA THR A 427 16.06 -49.49 0.34
C THR A 427 16.63 -49.97 -1.00
N ILE A 428 17.35 -49.08 -1.71
CA ILE A 428 18.57 -49.41 -2.49
C ILE A 428 19.41 -48.13 -2.70
N CYS A 429 20.62 -48.19 -2.11
CA CYS A 429 21.95 -47.69 -2.50
C CYS A 429 22.16 -46.24 -2.95
N GLY A 430 23.27 -45.54 -2.66
CA GLY A 430 24.63 -45.93 -2.20
C GLY A 430 25.65 -45.17 -3.08
N THR A 431 26.88 -44.79 -2.69
CA THR A 431 27.74 -45.01 -1.50
C THR A 431 28.86 -43.91 -1.49
N PRO A 432 29.70 -43.76 -0.43
CA PRO A 432 30.47 -42.54 -0.15
C PRO A 432 31.99 -42.62 -0.45
N GLN A 433 32.72 -41.51 -0.21
CA GLN A 433 34.16 -41.51 0.12
C GLN A 433 34.54 -40.37 1.09
N SER A 434 35.78 -40.38 1.62
CA SER A 434 36.05 -40.12 3.05
C SER A 434 37.03 -38.99 3.42
N PHE A 435 36.83 -38.43 4.62
CA PHE A 435 37.78 -37.85 5.59
C PHE A 435 39.26 -37.62 5.20
N ILE A 436 39.75 -36.40 5.47
CA ILE A 436 40.99 -36.13 6.24
C ILE A 436 40.74 -34.92 7.18
N SER A 437 41.36 -34.92 8.36
CA SER A 437 41.35 -33.82 9.35
C SER A 437 42.76 -33.25 9.52
N SER A 438 42.89 -31.93 9.69
CA SER A 438 44.08 -31.34 10.31
C SER A 438 43.77 -30.02 11.03
N THR A 439 44.37 -29.87 12.21
CA THR A 439 44.28 -28.71 13.11
C THR A 439 45.51 -27.82 12.96
N THR A 440 45.35 -26.49 13.05
CA THR A 440 46.35 -25.63 13.73
C THR A 440 45.75 -24.28 14.14
N SER A 441 46.19 -23.81 15.31
CA SER A 441 45.81 -22.56 15.96
C SER A 441 46.84 -21.44 15.72
N ALA A 442 46.40 -20.18 15.62
CA ALA A 442 47.24 -19.02 15.95
C ALA A 442 46.38 -17.83 16.38
N SER A 443 46.62 -17.30 17.58
CA SER A 443 45.99 -16.09 18.12
C SER A 443 46.93 -14.89 17.91
N ILE A 444 46.41 -13.74 17.48
CA ILE A 444 47.11 -12.45 17.62
C ILE A 444 46.12 -11.40 18.15
N SER A 445 46.41 -10.90 19.34
CA SER A 445 45.75 -9.72 19.93
C SER A 445 46.60 -8.49 19.67
N ILE A 446 46.02 -7.39 19.19
CA ILE A 446 46.62 -6.04 19.25
C ILE A 446 45.57 -5.07 19.77
N ALA A 447 45.99 -4.15 20.63
CA ALA A 447 45.15 -3.34 21.49
C ALA A 447 44.76 -1.96 20.91
N LEU A 448 43.78 -1.32 21.56
CA LEU A 448 43.42 0.10 21.43
C LEU A 448 44.62 1.05 21.61
N PRO A 449 44.47 2.27 21.09
CA PRO A 449 44.78 3.49 21.84
C PRO A 449 43.53 4.34 22.10
N THR A 450 43.56 5.11 23.20
CA THR A 450 42.45 5.90 23.74
C THR A 450 42.72 7.41 23.77
N ALA A 451 41.64 8.22 23.73
CA ALA A 451 41.49 9.57 24.31
C ALA A 451 42.23 10.76 23.60
N PRO A 452 42.01 12.05 23.99
CA PRO A 452 41.01 12.65 24.89
C PRO A 452 40.24 13.86 24.23
N PRO A 453 40.04 15.07 24.82
CA PRO A 453 38.69 15.53 25.21
C PRO A 453 38.21 16.85 24.56
N SER A 454 36.96 17.22 24.85
CA SER A 454 36.31 18.48 24.44
C SER A 454 36.69 19.69 25.30
N PRO A 455 36.60 20.92 24.75
CA PRO A 455 36.45 22.17 25.51
C PRO A 455 35.03 22.77 25.37
N SER A 456 34.70 23.73 26.24
CA SER A 456 33.32 24.13 26.57
C SER A 456 32.95 25.59 26.23
N SER A 457 31.66 25.78 25.94
CA SER A 457 30.80 26.93 26.32
C SER A 457 31.13 28.37 25.87
N HIS A 458 30.23 28.96 25.08
CA HIS A 458 29.46 30.22 25.29
C HIS A 458 28.43 30.29 24.12
N GLY A 459 27.21 30.81 24.20
CA GLY A 459 26.47 31.45 25.28
C GLY A 459 25.54 32.55 24.71
N GLY A 460 24.34 32.22 24.23
CA GLY A 460 23.44 33.23 23.63
C GLY A 460 22.00 32.76 23.31
N SER A 461 21.03 33.37 24.01
CA SER A 461 19.60 33.56 23.65
C SER A 461 18.87 32.49 22.83
N ALA A 462 18.11 31.61 23.48
CA ALA A 462 17.13 30.74 22.84
C ALA A 462 15.76 31.45 22.68
N THR A 463 15.29 31.60 21.44
CA THR A 463 13.86 31.71 21.11
C THR A 463 13.36 30.35 20.64
N GLU A 464 12.28 29.85 21.25
CA GLU A 464 11.74 28.52 20.98
C GLU A 464 11.12 28.43 19.57
N CYS A 465 11.75 27.65 18.69
CA CYS A 465 11.12 27.14 17.48
C CYS A 465 10.74 25.67 17.66
N LEU A 466 9.48 25.35 17.37
CA LEU A 466 8.91 24.00 17.44
C LEU A 466 9.57 23.07 16.39
N PRO A 467 10.02 21.87 16.75
CA PRO A 467 10.49 20.90 15.75
C PRO A 467 9.30 20.24 15.04
N ARG A 468 8.94 20.75 13.87
CA ARG A 468 7.94 20.14 12.95
C ARG A 468 8.49 20.02 11.52
N THR A 469 9.67 19.45 11.41
CA THR A 469 10.28 19.11 10.11
C THR A 469 10.39 17.60 10.01
N ILE A 470 9.75 16.98 9.02
CA ILE A 470 10.15 15.64 8.59
C ILE A 470 11.43 15.82 7.78
N CYS A 471 12.56 15.86 8.49
CA CYS A 471 13.86 15.85 7.85
C CYS A 471 14.11 14.48 7.23
N LEU A 472 14.10 14.40 5.90
CA LEU A 472 15.03 13.51 5.20
C LEU A 472 16.44 14.15 5.23
N ARG A 473 16.97 14.38 6.44
CA ARG A 473 18.38 14.73 6.61
C ARG A 473 19.20 13.47 6.38
N LEU A 474 19.75 13.34 5.18
CA LEU A 474 21.07 12.77 5.06
C LEU A 474 22.05 13.89 5.45
N ASP A 475 22.35 13.99 6.74
CA ASP A 475 23.53 14.77 7.16
C ASP A 475 24.74 14.10 6.48
N ALA A 476 25.32 14.74 5.46
CA ALA A 476 26.44 14.20 4.72
C ALA A 476 27.71 14.23 5.58
N PRO A 477 28.29 13.05 5.89
CA PRO A 477 29.72 12.93 5.65
C PRO A 477 30.08 11.59 4.99
N LYS A 478 30.28 11.61 3.67
CA LYS A 478 31.15 10.67 2.91
C LYS A 478 30.86 9.15 3.03
N GLY A 479 29.75 8.74 3.65
CA GLY A 479 29.47 7.35 4.01
C GLY A 479 28.77 6.50 2.94
N LEU A 480 28.17 7.11 1.91
CA LEU A 480 27.35 6.38 0.92
C LEU A 480 28.15 5.56 -0.10
N LEU A 481 29.49 5.58 -0.03
CA LEU A 481 30.38 4.95 -1.01
C LEU A 481 30.38 3.40 -0.97
N GLN A 482 29.80 2.78 0.06
CA GLN A 482 30.05 1.36 0.37
C GLN A 482 28.87 0.41 0.05
N ALA A 483 27.67 0.90 -0.26
CA ALA A 483 26.50 0.06 -0.54
C ALA A 483 26.40 -0.44 -2.00
N LEU A 484 27.02 0.26 -2.95
CA LEU A 484 26.81 0.04 -4.39
C LEU A 484 27.82 -0.92 -5.05
N THR A 485 28.72 -1.54 -4.27
CA THR A 485 29.74 -2.47 -4.79
C THR A 485 29.25 -3.92 -4.97
N LEU A 486 27.98 -4.24 -4.65
CA LEU A 486 27.49 -5.63 -4.56
C LEU A 486 26.52 -6.10 -5.67
N SER A 487 26.21 -5.31 -6.70
CA SER A 487 25.29 -5.75 -7.78
C SER A 487 25.75 -5.45 -9.22
N LYS A 488 27.00 -5.79 -9.58
CA LYS A 488 27.43 -5.80 -11.00
C LYS A 488 26.96 -7.06 -11.73
N SER A 489 25.77 -7.03 -12.34
CA SER A 489 25.45 -7.79 -13.58
C SER A 489 24.12 -7.34 -14.21
N PHE A 490 24.17 -6.82 -15.44
CA PHE A 490 23.02 -6.25 -16.16
C PHE A 490 22.24 -7.27 -17.01
N CYS A 491 20.93 -7.00 -17.20
CA CYS A 491 20.00 -7.83 -17.98
C CYS A 491 19.82 -7.29 -19.41
N ASP A 492 20.01 -8.13 -20.43
CA ASP A 492 19.97 -7.75 -21.86
C ASP A 492 18.59 -7.88 -22.54
N ARG A 493 17.53 -8.12 -21.76
CA ARG A 493 16.11 -8.17 -22.17
C ARG A 493 15.76 -9.11 -23.36
N LEU A 494 16.59 -10.11 -23.68
CA LEU A 494 16.25 -11.10 -24.72
C LEU A 494 15.02 -11.96 -24.32
N ASN A 495 14.03 -12.07 -25.21
CA ASN A 495 12.80 -12.86 -25.00
C ASN A 495 13.05 -14.35 -25.38
N PRO A 496 12.66 -15.36 -24.57
CA PRO A 496 11.91 -15.29 -23.30
C PRO A 496 12.77 -15.22 -22.02
N VAL A 497 14.09 -15.32 -22.14
CA VAL A 497 15.04 -15.35 -21.02
C VAL A 497 16.29 -14.59 -21.42
N CYS A 498 16.66 -13.56 -20.64
CA CYS A 498 17.86 -12.76 -20.90
C CYS A 498 19.13 -13.65 -20.93
N SER A 499 20.17 -13.28 -21.68
CA SER A 499 21.32 -14.18 -21.89
C SER A 499 22.05 -14.54 -20.59
N GLN A 500 21.95 -13.69 -19.56
CA GLN A 500 22.54 -13.93 -18.24
C GLN A 500 21.73 -14.95 -17.45
N CYS A 501 20.40 -14.78 -17.33
CA CYS A 501 19.52 -15.79 -16.71
C CYS A 501 19.63 -17.14 -17.43
N LYS A 502 19.70 -17.12 -18.77
CA LYS A 502 19.89 -18.30 -19.60
C LYS A 502 21.25 -18.99 -19.37
N ARG A 503 22.32 -18.24 -19.08
CA ARG A 503 23.66 -18.77 -18.79
C ARG A 503 23.79 -19.32 -17.37
N VAL A 504 23.09 -18.70 -16.41
CA VAL A 504 23.10 -19.10 -14.98
C VAL A 504 22.08 -20.20 -14.68
N GLY A 505 21.11 -20.45 -15.57
CA GLY A 505 20.07 -21.46 -15.39
C GLY A 505 18.89 -21.01 -14.50
N ASN A 506 18.86 -19.73 -14.12
CA ASN A 506 17.79 -19.15 -13.31
C ASN A 506 16.59 -18.73 -14.18
N PRO A 507 15.35 -18.87 -13.69
CA PRO A 507 14.17 -18.35 -14.38
C PRO A 507 14.23 -16.81 -14.45
N CYS A 508 14.06 -16.25 -15.66
CA CYS A 508 13.96 -14.81 -15.86
C CYS A 508 12.55 -14.33 -15.46
N GLY A 509 12.46 -13.23 -14.71
CA GLY A 509 11.20 -12.70 -14.16
C GLY A 509 10.20 -12.11 -15.17
N GLY A 510 10.39 -12.35 -16.47
CA GLY A 510 9.61 -11.72 -17.54
C GLY A 510 9.92 -10.24 -17.75
N TYR A 511 9.13 -9.60 -18.62
CA TYR A 511 9.19 -8.16 -18.92
C TYR A 511 7.82 -7.53 -18.66
N ARG A 512 7.79 -6.30 -18.14
CA ARG A 512 6.58 -5.64 -17.62
C ARG A 512 5.65 -5.17 -18.76
N ASP A 513 4.36 -5.31 -18.56
CA ASP A 513 3.31 -4.92 -19.52
C ASP A 513 2.87 -3.45 -19.31
N LEU A 514 3.34 -2.55 -20.17
CA LEU A 514 3.07 -1.08 -20.12
C LEU A 514 1.57 -0.66 -20.12
N PRO A 515 0.65 -1.30 -20.88
CA PRO A 515 -0.78 -0.96 -20.89
C PRO A 515 -1.51 -1.29 -19.58
N SER A 516 -0.97 -2.19 -18.74
CA SER A 516 -1.59 -2.55 -17.46
C SER A 516 -1.74 -1.37 -16.49
N PHE A 517 -1.00 -0.28 -16.71
CA PHE A 517 -1.11 0.99 -15.98
C PHE A 517 -2.34 1.85 -16.39
N MET A 518 -3.20 1.38 -17.30
CA MET A 518 -4.45 2.05 -17.64
C MET A 518 -5.50 1.93 -16.51
N PHE A 519 -5.40 2.80 -15.49
CA PHE A 519 -6.42 2.96 -14.46
C PHE A 519 -7.84 3.09 -15.06
N ARG A 520 -8.79 2.32 -14.52
CA ARG A 520 -10.21 2.33 -14.88
C ARG A 520 -11.00 3.34 -14.03
N ASP A 521 -12.16 3.72 -14.53
CA ASP A 521 -13.01 4.78 -14.00
C ASP A 521 -13.87 4.33 -12.79
N GLU A 522 -13.91 5.15 -11.73
CA GLU A 522 -14.84 5.05 -10.61
C GLU A 522 -15.47 6.42 -10.24
N ASN A 523 -15.28 7.46 -11.06
CA ASN A 523 -15.61 8.85 -10.72
C ASN A 523 -17.08 9.06 -10.35
N ASP A 524 -17.98 8.38 -11.06
CA ASP A 524 -19.43 8.40 -10.82
C ASP A 524 -19.82 7.96 -9.41
N LYS A 525 -19.05 7.05 -8.81
CA LYS A 525 -19.31 6.47 -7.49
C LYS A 525 -18.70 7.32 -6.38
N ALA A 526 -17.57 7.98 -6.66
CA ALA A 526 -16.96 8.96 -5.76
C ALA A 526 -17.78 10.27 -5.72
N ALA A 527 -18.24 10.77 -6.87
CA ALA A 527 -19.07 11.97 -6.97
C ALA A 527 -20.39 11.83 -6.20
N ARG A 528 -21.09 10.68 -6.34
CA ARG A 528 -22.31 10.39 -5.57
C ARG A 528 -22.05 10.38 -4.06
N ARG A 529 -20.96 9.76 -3.60
CA ARG A 529 -20.58 9.75 -2.17
C ARG A 529 -20.25 11.14 -1.63
N SER A 530 -19.60 11.99 -2.42
CA SER A 530 -19.30 13.37 -2.05
C SER A 530 -20.59 14.22 -1.96
N ALA A 531 -21.49 14.09 -2.93
CA ALA A 531 -22.80 14.75 -2.92
C ALA A 531 -23.66 14.30 -1.72
N GLU A 532 -23.71 13.00 -1.43
CA GLU A 532 -24.40 12.45 -0.25
C GLU A 532 -23.81 12.96 1.07
N ALA A 533 -22.49 13.09 1.17
CA ALA A 533 -21.83 13.65 2.35
C ALA A 533 -22.16 15.14 2.53
N LYS A 534 -22.10 15.92 1.44
CA LYS A 534 -22.40 17.37 1.45
C LYS A 534 -23.87 17.62 1.84
N ALA A 535 -24.81 16.83 1.31
CA ALA A 535 -26.22 16.89 1.66
C ALA A 535 -26.50 16.59 3.15
N ARG A 536 -25.76 15.66 3.78
CA ARG A 536 -25.87 15.37 5.21
C ARG A 536 -25.36 16.53 6.08
N THR A 537 -24.26 17.17 5.69
CA THR A 537 -23.73 18.36 6.38
C THR A 537 -24.68 19.56 6.26
N GLU A 538 -25.26 19.77 5.07
CA GLU A 538 -26.26 20.82 4.81
C GLU A 538 -27.52 20.62 5.68
N ALA A 539 -28.01 19.38 5.77
CA ALA A 539 -29.17 19.02 6.61
C ALA A 539 -28.89 19.22 8.11
N ARG A 540 -27.66 18.94 8.56
CA ARG A 540 -27.23 19.18 9.95
C ARG A 540 -27.19 20.68 10.28
N ARG A 541 -26.65 21.52 9.41
CA ARG A 541 -26.67 22.99 9.58
C ARG A 541 -28.09 23.53 9.72
N ARG A 542 -29.02 23.09 8.86
CA ARG A 542 -30.42 23.53 8.92
C ARG A 542 -31.13 23.13 10.21
N LEU A 543 -30.76 22.00 10.83
CA LEU A 543 -31.27 21.59 12.14
C LEU A 543 -30.68 22.46 13.27
N GLU A 544 -29.41 22.83 13.17
CA GLU A 544 -28.72 23.71 14.14
C GLU A 544 -29.26 25.16 14.06
N ASP A 545 -29.51 25.69 12.85
CA ASP A 545 -30.12 27.01 12.64
C ASP A 545 -31.61 27.07 13.07
N SER A 546 -32.36 25.99 12.88
CA SER A 546 -33.78 25.90 13.31
C SER A 546 -33.95 25.86 14.83
N ALA A 547 -32.91 25.50 15.58
CA ALA A 547 -32.92 25.49 17.04
C ALA A 547 -32.64 26.87 17.67
N ALA A 548 -32.23 27.87 16.87
CA ALA A 548 -31.88 29.21 17.33
C ALA A 548 -33.03 30.24 17.22
N LEU A 549 -34.19 29.86 16.68
CA LEU A 549 -35.28 30.77 16.30
C LEU A 549 -36.68 30.22 16.62
N GLU A 550 -37.05 30.11 17.91
CA GLU A 550 -38.45 30.15 18.36
C GLU A 550 -38.53 30.89 19.71
N PRO A 551 -39.55 31.75 19.97
CA PRO A 551 -39.61 32.59 21.16
C PRO A 551 -40.52 32.02 22.27
N ASP A 552 -40.07 32.14 23.53
CA ASP A 552 -40.85 31.73 24.71
C ASP A 552 -42.17 32.50 24.86
N ILE A 553 -43.30 31.79 24.74
CA ILE A 553 -44.63 32.27 25.12
C ILE A 553 -45.10 31.51 26.37
N SER A 554 -45.11 32.19 27.52
CA SER A 554 -45.76 31.67 28.73
C SER A 554 -46.38 32.77 29.60
N THR A 555 -47.63 32.54 30.02
CA THR A 555 -48.42 33.30 31.02
C THR A 555 -49.77 32.59 31.22
N PRO A 556 -50.57 32.84 32.29
CA PRO A 556 -50.33 33.69 33.46
C PRO A 556 -50.72 33.11 34.85
N GLY A 557 -50.23 33.74 35.93
CA GLY A 557 -50.83 33.72 37.28
C GLY A 557 -49.82 33.42 38.41
N SER A 558 -49.75 34.15 39.53
CA SER A 558 -50.50 35.35 39.95
C SER A 558 -49.73 36.15 41.03
N ARG A 559 -49.63 37.48 40.83
CA ARG A 559 -49.48 38.60 41.80
C ARG A 559 -48.78 38.37 43.16
N ALA A 560 -47.74 39.17 43.44
CA ALA A 560 -47.86 40.30 44.38
C ALA A 560 -46.71 41.34 44.27
N ASN A 561 -47.10 42.61 44.22
CA ASN A 561 -46.36 43.88 44.24
C ASN A 561 -45.08 43.98 45.11
N CYS A 562 -44.02 44.65 44.62
CA CYS A 562 -43.70 46.07 44.96
C CYS A 562 -42.30 46.54 44.49
N SER A 563 -42.27 47.77 43.97
CA SER A 563 -41.12 48.70 43.85
C SER A 563 -41.61 50.07 44.38
N PRO A 564 -40.78 51.07 44.77
CA PRO A 564 -39.42 51.34 44.23
C PRO A 564 -38.35 51.87 45.22
N SER A 565 -37.21 52.28 44.64
CA SER A 565 -36.30 53.37 45.04
C SER A 565 -34.97 53.08 45.77
N ASP A 566 -33.91 53.49 45.06
CA ASP A 566 -32.73 54.26 45.48
C ASP A 566 -31.57 53.61 46.27
N ALA A 567 -30.64 53.08 45.46
CA ALA A 567 -29.26 53.55 45.31
C ALA A 567 -28.38 53.80 46.56
N LEU A 568 -27.29 53.03 46.67
CA LEU A 568 -26.00 53.58 47.14
C LEU A 568 -24.77 52.86 46.55
N VAL A 569 -24.01 53.61 45.73
CA VAL A 569 -22.53 53.64 45.60
C VAL A 569 -21.76 52.31 45.44
N CYS A 570 -21.06 52.21 44.30
CA CYS A 570 -19.70 51.67 44.25
C CYS A 570 -18.79 52.66 43.49
N LYS A 571 -17.62 53.01 44.04
CA LYS A 571 -16.64 53.93 43.45
C LYS A 571 -15.25 53.32 43.44
N ASN A 572 -14.68 53.21 42.23
CA ASN A 572 -13.28 53.11 41.83
C ASN A 572 -12.19 52.92 42.91
N ARG A 573 -11.33 51.93 42.66
CA ARG A 573 -9.90 52.20 42.35
C ARG A 573 -9.25 51.00 41.68
N GLY A 574 -8.34 51.25 40.73
CA GLY A 574 -7.35 50.27 40.29
C GLY A 574 -5.96 50.79 40.57
N GLN A 575 -5.08 49.93 41.12
CA GLN A 575 -3.63 49.97 40.86
C GLN A 575 -2.91 48.69 41.37
N LEU A 576 -2.12 48.11 40.46
CA LEU A 576 -0.98 47.17 40.58
C LEU A 576 -0.97 45.96 41.58
N ILE A 577 -0.91 44.78 40.95
CA ILE A 577 0.07 43.66 41.12
C ILE A 577 0.33 43.06 42.52
N LEU A 578 -0.14 41.83 42.73
CA LEU A 578 0.68 40.65 43.07
C LEU A 578 -0.10 39.34 42.79
N THR A 579 0.59 38.26 42.39
CA THR A 579 -0.01 37.06 41.79
C THR A 579 -0.34 35.92 42.77
N PRO A 580 -1.49 35.25 42.62
CA PRO A 580 -1.70 33.87 43.06
C PRO A 580 -1.65 32.89 41.88
N ARG A 581 -1.05 31.71 42.10
CA ARG A 581 -0.90 30.65 41.09
C ARG A 581 -2.27 30.08 40.66
N ILE A 582 -2.47 29.94 39.35
CA ILE A 582 -3.50 29.05 38.81
C ILE A 582 -2.93 27.63 38.81
N THR A 583 -3.40 26.76 39.70
CA THR A 583 -3.30 25.31 39.51
C THR A 583 -4.30 24.90 38.44
N ALA A 584 -3.81 24.73 37.20
CA ALA A 584 -4.58 24.06 36.17
C ALA A 584 -4.94 22.63 36.63
N PRO A 585 -6.09 22.06 36.20
CA PRO A 585 -6.29 20.63 36.33
C PRO A 585 -5.18 19.92 35.56
N LEU A 586 -4.48 18.98 36.20
CA LEU A 586 -3.43 18.20 35.54
C LEU A 586 -4.04 17.44 34.36
N SER A 587 -3.79 17.90 33.14
CA SER A 587 -4.04 17.13 31.94
C SER A 587 -3.13 15.90 31.99
N THR A 588 -3.72 14.71 32.02
CA THR A 588 -2.94 13.47 31.95
C THR A 588 -2.12 13.48 30.64
N PRO A 589 -0.80 13.24 30.68
CA PRO A 589 0.05 13.20 29.49
C PRO A 589 -0.57 12.35 28.39
N LEU A 590 -0.45 12.76 27.13
CA LEU A 590 -1.05 12.03 26.00
C LEU A 590 -0.56 10.57 25.96
N GLU A 591 0.72 10.34 26.27
CA GLU A 591 1.33 9.02 26.45
C GLU A 591 0.58 8.14 27.47
N ASP A 592 0.23 8.68 28.63
CA ASP A 592 -0.54 7.98 29.66
C ASP A 592 -1.96 7.68 29.20
N GLN A 593 -2.57 8.55 28.37
CA GLN A 593 -3.88 8.27 27.78
C GLN A 593 -3.81 7.10 26.80
N GLY A 594 -2.78 7.07 25.94
CA GLY A 594 -2.51 5.93 25.05
C GLY A 594 -2.26 4.63 25.81
N LEU A 595 -1.39 4.66 26.83
CA LEU A 595 -1.10 3.50 27.68
C LEU A 595 -2.35 2.99 28.39
N ARG A 596 -3.17 3.88 28.98
CA ARG A 596 -4.44 3.52 29.61
C ARG A 596 -5.42 2.94 28.60
N PHE A 597 -5.52 3.50 27.40
CA PHE A 597 -6.39 2.98 26.36
C PHE A 597 -5.98 1.56 25.94
N PHE A 598 -4.67 1.33 25.74
CA PHE A 598 -4.12 0.00 25.45
C PHE A 598 -4.43 -0.99 26.57
N ILE A 599 -4.15 -0.63 27.82
CA ILE A 599 -4.39 -1.51 28.98
C ILE A 599 -5.88 -1.84 29.13
N THR A 600 -6.77 -0.88 28.87
CA THR A 600 -8.22 -1.07 29.03
C THR A 600 -8.84 -1.94 27.93
N HIS A 601 -8.40 -1.78 26.68
CA HIS A 601 -9.06 -2.42 25.52
C HIS A 601 -8.29 -3.63 24.96
N PHE A 602 -6.98 -3.72 25.25
CA PHE A 602 -6.05 -4.73 24.73
C PHE A 602 -5.22 -5.44 25.82
N VAL A 603 -5.50 -5.24 27.11
CA VAL A 603 -4.90 -6.02 28.21
C VAL A 603 -5.98 -6.44 29.20
N ILE A 604 -5.72 -7.51 29.94
CA ILE A 604 -6.57 -7.95 31.05
C ILE A 604 -5.95 -7.49 32.35
N ARG A 605 -6.79 -7.11 33.32
CA ARG A 605 -6.43 -7.07 34.75
C ARG A 605 -5.81 -8.40 35.19
N MET A 606 -4.50 -8.52 35.08
CA MET A 606 -3.74 -9.34 36.01
C MET A 606 -3.58 -8.55 37.30
N ALA A 607 -3.70 -9.22 38.44
CA ALA A 607 -3.34 -8.62 39.71
C ALA A 607 -1.89 -8.13 39.60
N THR A 608 -1.67 -6.83 39.85
CA THR A 608 -0.35 -6.22 39.77
C THR A 608 0.55 -6.86 40.84
N GLY A 609 1.51 -7.65 40.41
CA GLY A 609 2.68 -7.95 41.24
C GLY A 609 3.44 -6.64 41.53
N PRO A 610 4.25 -6.58 42.61
CA PRO A 610 4.87 -5.31 43.05
C PRO A 610 5.80 -4.67 42.01
N ASP A 611 6.47 -5.50 41.19
CA ASP A 611 7.50 -5.05 40.25
C ASP A 611 6.93 -4.83 38.85
N GLY A 612 6.40 -3.63 38.62
CA GLY A 612 5.85 -3.16 37.34
C GLY A 612 6.90 -2.88 36.25
N SER A 613 7.76 -3.84 35.96
CA SER A 613 8.82 -3.70 34.94
C SER A 613 8.28 -3.85 33.51
N LEU A 614 7.89 -2.73 32.88
CA LEU A 614 7.58 -2.61 31.45
C LEU A 614 8.52 -1.61 30.74
N ASP A 615 9.79 -1.55 31.14
CA ASP A 615 10.68 -0.43 30.79
C ASP A 615 11.25 -0.45 29.35
N SER A 616 11.29 -1.59 28.66
CA SER A 616 11.84 -1.68 27.28
C SER A 616 10.78 -1.72 26.17
N SER A 617 9.50 -1.96 26.50
CA SER A 617 8.38 -2.05 25.53
C SER A 617 7.36 -0.91 25.66
N ARG A 618 7.63 0.09 26.52
CA ARG A 618 6.69 1.16 26.87
C ARG A 618 6.23 1.98 25.66
N ASP A 619 7.15 2.47 24.83
CA ASP A 619 6.81 3.26 23.64
C ASP A 619 6.06 2.43 22.58
N ALA A 620 6.35 1.12 22.48
CA ALA A 620 5.63 0.22 21.59
C ALA A 620 4.16 0.07 22.00
N VAL A 621 3.90 -0.19 23.29
CA VAL A 621 2.55 -0.25 23.87
C VAL A 621 1.82 1.10 23.72
N ILE A 622 2.50 2.21 24.02
CA ILE A 622 1.94 3.56 23.87
C ILE A 622 1.57 3.83 22.42
N SER A 623 2.41 3.48 21.44
CA SER A 623 2.14 3.71 20.01
C SER A 623 0.82 3.07 19.57
N VAL A 624 0.59 1.79 19.91
CA VAL A 624 -0.63 1.06 19.55
C VAL A 624 -1.85 1.65 20.28
N GLY A 625 -1.69 2.02 21.56
CA GLY A 625 -2.74 2.64 22.36
C GLY A 625 -3.16 4.02 21.87
N LEU A 626 -2.20 4.86 21.49
CA LEU A 626 -2.41 6.17 20.88
C LEU A 626 -3.06 6.04 19.49
N ALA A 627 -2.59 5.12 18.65
CA ALA A 627 -3.17 4.86 17.34
C ALA A 627 -4.67 4.55 17.48
N ALA A 628 -5.00 3.63 18.38
CA ALA A 628 -6.37 3.20 18.62
C ALA A 628 -7.24 4.31 19.21
N LEU A 629 -6.76 5.02 20.24
CA LEU A 629 -7.48 6.15 20.82
C LEU A 629 -7.70 7.26 19.77
N SER A 630 -6.70 7.58 18.94
CA SER A 630 -6.82 8.59 17.86
C SER A 630 -7.80 8.20 16.74
N ASN A 631 -8.13 6.91 16.63
CA ASN A 631 -9.17 6.42 15.72
C ASN A 631 -10.57 6.55 16.32
N VAL A 632 -10.71 6.38 17.64
CA VAL A 632 -11.97 6.55 18.37
C VAL A 632 -12.32 8.03 18.56
N SER A 633 -11.36 8.85 18.98
CA SER A 633 -11.57 10.29 19.24
C SER A 633 -11.44 11.17 18.00
N ASN A 634 -10.85 10.66 16.91
CA ASN A 634 -10.41 11.41 15.73
C ASN A 634 -9.44 12.58 16.06
N ASP A 635 -8.66 12.46 17.13
CA ASP A 635 -7.71 13.49 17.58
C ASP A 635 -6.40 13.48 16.76
N ARG A 636 -6.03 14.65 16.20
CA ARG A 636 -4.81 14.84 15.38
C ARG A 636 -3.52 14.74 16.21
N ALA A 637 -3.52 15.26 17.44
CA ALA A 637 -2.34 15.26 18.31
C ALA A 637 -1.99 13.83 18.77
N LEU A 638 -3.00 13.04 19.15
CA LEU A 638 -2.80 11.62 19.46
C LEU A 638 -2.26 10.85 18.24
N ARG A 639 -2.74 11.15 17.04
CA ARG A 639 -2.29 10.51 15.79
C ARG A 639 -0.85 10.87 15.40
N ILE A 640 -0.42 12.09 15.69
CA ILE A 640 0.98 12.51 15.48
C ILE A 640 1.89 11.78 16.47
N LEU A 641 1.61 11.87 17.77
CA LEU A 641 2.41 11.21 18.82
C LEU A 641 2.45 9.68 18.65
N SER A 642 1.35 9.08 18.21
CA SER A 642 1.27 7.67 17.80
C SER A 642 2.36 7.30 16.78
N ARG A 643 2.53 8.12 15.73
CA ARG A 643 3.51 7.91 14.66
C ARG A 643 4.93 8.15 15.14
N GLU A 644 5.16 9.18 15.97
CA GLU A 644 6.46 9.45 16.58
C GLU A 644 6.94 8.26 17.41
N LYS A 645 6.07 7.74 18.29
CA LYS A 645 6.36 6.55 19.11
C LYS A 645 6.57 5.30 18.27
N HIS A 646 5.79 5.10 17.22
CA HIS A 646 6.00 4.00 16.27
C HIS A 646 7.36 4.08 15.56
N ALA A 647 7.78 5.28 15.13
CA ALA A 647 9.10 5.48 14.51
C ALA A 647 10.25 5.19 15.50
N MET A 648 10.10 5.53 16.78
CA MET A 648 11.07 5.14 17.82
C MET A 648 11.20 3.62 17.96
N VAL A 649 10.09 2.88 17.86
CA VAL A 649 10.09 1.40 17.90
C VAL A 649 10.76 0.80 16.67
N ILE A 650 10.51 1.34 15.47
CA ILE A 650 11.23 0.94 14.24
C ILE A 650 12.73 1.17 14.41
N LYS A 651 13.15 2.30 14.99
CA LYS A 651 14.56 2.59 15.26
C LYS A 651 15.18 1.56 16.21
N ALA A 652 14.52 1.26 17.33
CA ALA A 652 15.00 0.25 18.29
C ALA A 652 15.13 -1.16 17.65
N VAL A 653 14.19 -1.55 16.78
CA VAL A 653 14.29 -2.81 16.03
C VAL A 653 15.42 -2.78 15.01
N ARG A 654 15.68 -1.64 14.35
CA ARG A 654 16.82 -1.47 13.43
C ARG A 654 18.16 -1.62 14.16
N GLU A 655 18.35 -0.96 15.30
CA GLU A 655 19.57 -1.05 16.11
C GLU A 655 19.90 -2.52 16.47
N VAL A 656 18.87 -3.31 16.78
CA VAL A 656 18.97 -4.76 17.02
C VAL A 656 19.31 -5.58 15.76
N VAL A 657 18.82 -5.18 14.58
CA VAL A 657 19.14 -5.85 13.31
C VAL A 657 20.58 -5.54 12.87
N GLU A 658 21.10 -4.36 13.22
CA GLU A 658 22.46 -3.91 12.92
C GLU A 658 23.52 -4.54 13.84
N ASP A 659 23.23 -4.74 15.13
CA ASP A 659 24.06 -5.57 16.05
C ASP A 659 23.25 -6.68 16.74
N PRO A 660 23.07 -7.85 16.08
CA PRO A 660 22.39 -9.01 16.66
C PRO A 660 23.07 -9.63 17.89
N ALA A 661 24.30 -9.24 18.24
CA ALA A 661 25.02 -9.84 19.37
C ALA A 661 24.65 -9.20 20.73
N GLN A 662 24.14 -7.96 20.71
CA GLN A 662 23.64 -7.24 21.89
C GLN A 662 22.13 -7.42 22.12
N ALA A 663 21.43 -8.09 21.21
CA ALA A 663 19.98 -8.17 21.19
C ALA A 663 19.40 -8.96 22.38
N ASN A 664 18.34 -8.43 23.02
CA ASN A 664 17.47 -9.23 23.90
C ASN A 664 16.31 -9.80 23.05
N PRO A 665 16.28 -11.09 22.73
CA PRO A 665 15.38 -11.58 21.68
C PRO A 665 13.89 -11.56 22.07
N ASP A 666 13.56 -11.80 23.34
CA ASP A 666 12.19 -11.69 23.85
C ASP A 666 11.66 -10.27 23.69
N THR A 667 12.49 -9.27 24.01
CA THR A 667 12.18 -7.85 23.78
C THR A 667 12.02 -7.55 22.29
N THR A 668 12.94 -8.02 21.45
CA THR A 668 12.88 -7.82 19.99
C THR A 668 11.58 -8.38 19.39
N VAL A 669 11.21 -9.62 19.74
CA VAL A 669 9.97 -10.24 19.27
C VAL A 669 8.75 -9.47 19.79
N SER A 670 8.75 -9.01 21.04
CA SER A 670 7.71 -8.13 21.60
C SER A 670 7.54 -6.84 20.78
N LEU A 671 8.65 -6.13 20.48
CA LEU A 671 8.62 -4.91 19.67
C LEU A 671 8.07 -5.16 18.26
N ILE A 672 8.50 -6.24 17.59
CA ILE A 672 8.04 -6.58 16.24
C ILE A 672 6.55 -6.96 16.23
N VAL A 673 6.07 -7.70 17.24
CA VAL A 673 4.63 -7.97 17.40
C VAL A 673 3.85 -6.66 17.62
N MET A 674 4.37 -5.73 18.42
CA MET A 674 3.72 -4.42 18.61
C MET A 674 3.70 -3.57 17.33
N LEU A 675 4.73 -3.64 16.48
CA LEU A 675 4.70 -3.04 15.14
C LEU A 675 3.59 -3.67 14.27
N SER A 676 3.45 -5.00 14.26
CA SER A 676 2.32 -5.68 13.59
C SER A 676 0.95 -5.25 14.14
N LEU A 677 0.82 -5.08 15.46
CA LEU A 677 -0.42 -4.60 16.09
C LEU A 677 -0.73 -3.15 15.71
N TYR A 678 0.30 -2.29 15.67
CA TYR A 678 0.17 -0.89 15.26
C TYR A 678 -0.41 -0.78 13.85
N GLU A 679 0.09 -1.59 12.92
CA GLU A 679 -0.40 -1.65 11.55
C GLU A 679 -1.85 -2.17 11.46
N MET A 680 -2.23 -3.17 12.26
CA MET A 680 -3.64 -3.61 12.34
C MET A 680 -4.59 -2.55 12.91
N VAL A 681 -4.11 -1.70 13.83
CA VAL A 681 -4.87 -0.59 14.38
C VAL A 681 -4.97 0.58 13.38
N SER A 682 -3.85 0.95 12.76
CA SER A 682 -3.72 2.10 11.86
C SER A 682 -4.28 1.86 10.46
N CYS A 683 -4.17 0.62 9.96
CA CYS A 683 -4.71 0.04 8.72
C CYS A 683 -5.22 1.10 7.72
N ALA A 684 -4.29 1.68 6.96
CA ALA A 684 -4.63 2.71 5.98
C ALA A 684 -5.47 2.13 4.82
N PRO A 685 -6.37 2.91 4.20
CA PRO A 685 -7.17 2.43 3.08
C PRO A 685 -6.28 1.88 1.95
N ASN A 686 -6.56 0.64 1.53
CA ASN A 686 -5.78 -0.15 0.56
C ASN A 686 -4.42 -0.70 1.04
N GLN A 687 -3.93 -0.38 2.25
CA GLN A 687 -2.77 -1.04 2.87
C GLN A 687 -3.25 -2.10 3.87
N ILE A 688 -3.94 -3.11 3.35
CA ILE A 688 -4.56 -4.15 4.17
C ILE A 688 -3.47 -4.96 4.91
N ASP A 689 -2.38 -5.32 4.23
CA ASP A 689 -1.43 -6.34 4.72
C ASP A 689 -0.06 -5.81 5.20
N SER A 690 0.06 -4.52 5.52
CA SER A 690 1.31 -3.92 6.05
C SER A 690 1.83 -4.61 7.32
N TRP A 691 0.93 -5.07 8.19
CA TRP A 691 1.26 -5.82 9.41
C TRP A 691 2.06 -7.11 9.16
N ILE A 692 1.98 -7.68 7.95
CA ILE A 692 2.67 -8.94 7.58
C ILE A 692 4.17 -8.73 7.39
N VAL A 693 4.59 -7.54 6.93
CA VAL A 693 6.01 -7.20 6.70
C VAL A 693 6.82 -7.31 7.99
N HIS A 694 6.24 -6.91 9.12
CA HIS A 694 6.86 -7.08 10.43
C HIS A 694 7.01 -8.57 10.83
N LEU A 695 6.07 -9.43 10.45
CA LEU A 695 6.17 -10.87 10.65
C LEU A 695 7.20 -11.55 9.72
N ASP A 696 7.42 -11.02 8.51
CA ASP A 696 8.58 -11.41 7.70
C ASP A 696 9.89 -11.00 8.35
N GLY A 697 9.96 -9.80 8.93
CA GLY A 697 11.10 -9.35 9.73
C GLY A 697 11.40 -10.29 10.89
N ALA A 698 10.38 -10.68 11.68
CA ALA A 698 10.52 -11.70 12.72
C ALA A 698 11.01 -13.03 12.13
N THR A 699 10.38 -13.52 11.06
CA THR A 699 10.74 -14.81 10.43
C THR A 699 12.14 -14.80 9.83
N ALA A 700 12.64 -13.64 9.37
CA ALA A 700 14.01 -13.46 8.91
C ALA A 700 15.02 -13.49 10.07
N LEU A 701 14.74 -12.78 11.17
CA LEU A 701 15.56 -12.83 12.39
C LEU A 701 15.62 -14.25 12.96
N LEU A 702 14.50 -14.96 13.04
CA LEU A 702 14.44 -16.35 13.55
C LEU A 702 15.28 -17.37 12.75
N LYS A 703 15.75 -17.02 11.54
CA LYS A 703 16.69 -17.84 10.76
C LYS A 703 18.16 -17.65 11.21
N GLN A 704 18.50 -16.55 11.86
CA GLN A 704 19.85 -16.32 12.38
C GLN A 704 20.12 -17.25 13.57
N SER A 705 21.34 -17.81 13.66
CA SER A 705 21.69 -18.81 14.68
C SER A 705 21.60 -18.27 16.12
N THR A 706 21.91 -16.99 16.32
CA THR A 706 21.76 -16.26 17.59
C THR A 706 20.30 -16.17 18.02
N PHE A 707 19.42 -15.69 17.14
CA PHE A 707 17.98 -15.55 17.40
C PHE A 707 17.23 -16.88 17.46
N ARG A 708 17.67 -17.91 16.72
CA ARG A 708 17.03 -19.23 16.71
C ARG A 708 17.08 -19.92 18.08
N LEU A 709 18.13 -19.68 18.87
CA LEU A 709 18.24 -20.18 20.25
C LEU A 709 17.11 -19.62 21.15
N SER A 710 16.64 -18.42 20.85
CA SER A 710 15.59 -17.74 21.63
C SER A 710 14.19 -18.31 21.42
N LEU A 711 13.92 -18.98 20.30
CA LEU A 711 12.72 -19.84 20.21
C LEU A 711 12.81 -20.91 21.30
N THR A 712 13.94 -21.61 21.44
CA THR A 712 14.06 -22.66 22.46
C THR A 712 13.97 -22.16 23.91
N THR A 713 13.99 -20.83 24.16
CA THR A 713 13.74 -20.21 25.47
C THR A 713 12.38 -19.53 25.62
N LEU A 714 11.62 -19.33 24.52
CA LEU A 714 10.31 -18.68 24.56
C LEU A 714 9.27 -19.54 25.30
N ASN A 715 8.32 -18.86 25.96
CA ASN A 715 7.18 -19.53 26.59
C ASN A 715 6.37 -20.33 25.55
N HIS A 716 6.04 -21.59 25.84
CA HIS A 716 5.30 -22.48 24.93
C HIS A 716 4.00 -21.87 24.36
N ARG A 717 3.31 -21.01 25.12
CA ARG A 717 2.09 -20.32 24.63
C ARG A 717 2.40 -19.26 23.58
N ALA A 718 3.54 -18.57 23.69
CA ALA A 718 4.01 -17.62 22.69
C ALA A 718 4.41 -18.33 21.39
N HIS A 719 5.06 -19.50 21.48
CA HIS A 719 5.32 -20.37 20.33
C HIS A 719 4.06 -20.75 19.55
N ILE A 720 3.07 -21.31 20.24
CA ILE A 720 1.80 -21.70 19.60
C ILE A 720 1.10 -20.46 19.01
N GLN A 721 1.15 -19.31 19.69
CA GLN A 721 0.59 -18.07 19.19
C GLN A 721 1.29 -17.57 17.91
N PHE A 722 2.62 -17.69 17.82
CA PHE A 722 3.40 -17.41 16.61
C PHE A 722 2.94 -18.31 15.45
N TYR A 723 2.87 -19.62 15.65
CA TYR A 723 2.41 -20.54 14.60
C TYR A 723 0.95 -20.30 14.17
N PHE A 724 0.05 -19.96 15.09
CA PHE A 724 -1.31 -19.54 14.71
C PHE A 724 -1.31 -18.27 13.86
N ILE A 725 -0.40 -17.32 14.12
CA ILE A 725 -0.22 -16.12 13.30
C ILE A 725 0.37 -16.49 11.92
N SER A 726 1.38 -17.35 11.85
CA SER A 726 1.93 -17.86 10.58
C SER A 726 0.89 -18.59 9.74
N VAL A 727 0.01 -19.38 10.36
CA VAL A 727 -1.09 -20.07 9.65
C VAL A 727 -2.13 -19.05 9.14
N VAL A 728 -2.49 -18.03 9.93
CA VAL A 728 -3.36 -16.92 9.45
C VAL A 728 -2.70 -16.16 8.28
N LYS A 729 -1.39 -15.89 8.37
CA LYS A 729 -0.60 -15.30 7.28
C LYS A 729 -0.63 -16.16 6.02
N TYR A 730 -0.43 -17.48 6.13
CA TYR A 730 -0.55 -18.39 4.99
C TYR A 730 -1.93 -18.29 4.32
N PHE A 731 -3.02 -18.25 5.09
CA PHE A 731 -4.37 -18.12 4.51
C PHE A 731 -4.65 -16.74 3.91
N ALA A 732 -3.86 -15.71 4.24
CA ALA A 732 -3.87 -14.42 3.58
C ALA A 732 -3.05 -14.44 2.27
N GLU A 733 -1.79 -14.85 2.30
CA GLU A 733 -0.88 -14.70 1.15
C GLU A 733 -0.84 -15.89 0.19
N ARG A 734 -1.27 -17.07 0.65
CA ARG A 734 -1.06 -18.38 0.00
C ARG A 734 0.41 -18.75 -0.25
N VAL A 735 1.33 -18.14 0.49
CA VAL A 735 2.76 -18.47 0.49
C VAL A 735 3.11 -19.33 1.70
N LEU A 736 3.70 -20.51 1.48
CA LEU A 736 4.26 -21.32 2.56
C LEU A 736 5.58 -20.72 3.04
N THR A 737 5.59 -20.23 4.27
CA THR A 737 6.78 -19.64 4.89
C THR A 737 7.73 -20.74 5.43
N PRO A 738 9.05 -20.49 5.53
CA PRO A 738 10.02 -21.50 5.98
C PRO A 738 9.77 -22.05 7.40
N ASP A 739 9.15 -21.29 8.29
CA ASP A 739 8.76 -21.73 9.64
C ASP A 739 7.63 -22.79 9.59
N LEU A 740 6.64 -22.64 8.70
CA LEU A 740 5.60 -23.64 8.46
C LEU A 740 6.15 -24.88 7.74
N LEU A 741 7.07 -24.68 6.78
CA LEU A 741 7.73 -25.79 6.09
C LEU A 741 8.52 -26.67 7.06
N ASN A 742 9.33 -26.05 7.92
CA ASN A 742 10.25 -26.72 8.84
C ASN A 742 9.62 -27.14 10.19
N TRP A 743 8.31 -26.96 10.38
CA TRP A 743 7.60 -27.41 11.60
C TRP A 743 7.76 -28.91 11.86
N SER A 744 8.06 -29.25 13.12
CA SER A 744 7.94 -30.58 13.73
C SER A 744 7.49 -30.42 15.19
N LEU A 745 6.81 -31.42 15.74
CA LEU A 745 6.48 -31.51 17.16
C LEU A 745 7.74 -31.51 18.05
N ASP A 746 8.87 -32.00 17.54
CA ASP A 746 10.15 -32.07 18.27
C ASP A 746 10.76 -30.68 18.58
N ILE A 747 10.24 -29.61 17.97
CA ILE A 747 10.70 -28.22 18.19
C ILE A 747 10.36 -27.73 19.61
N VAL A 748 9.39 -28.36 20.28
CA VAL A 748 8.93 -27.98 21.63
C VAL A 748 9.08 -29.16 22.62
N PRO A 749 10.31 -29.58 22.96
CA PRO A 749 10.54 -30.68 23.87
C PRO A 749 10.00 -30.37 25.28
N SER A 750 9.51 -31.40 25.98
CA SER A 750 9.04 -31.34 27.37
C SER A 750 7.83 -30.42 27.65
N ALA A 751 6.97 -30.15 26.65
CA ALA A 751 5.76 -29.35 26.83
C ALA A 751 4.80 -29.95 27.90
N PRO A 752 4.27 -29.14 28.83
CA PRO A 752 3.38 -29.63 29.89
C PRO A 752 1.97 -29.99 29.37
N PRO A 753 1.18 -30.79 30.12
CA PRO A 753 -0.11 -31.31 29.63
C PRO A 753 -1.16 -30.27 29.20
N ASP A 754 -1.11 -29.04 29.70
CA ASP A 754 -2.01 -27.95 29.30
C ASP A 754 -1.62 -27.28 27.96
N ILE A 755 -0.45 -27.61 27.43
CA ILE A 755 0.10 -27.09 26.17
C ILE A 755 -0.09 -28.09 25.03
N LEU A 756 -0.07 -29.40 25.32
CA LEU A 756 -0.17 -30.47 24.33
C LEU A 756 -1.37 -30.34 23.35
N PRO A 757 -2.61 -29.98 23.78
CA PRO A 757 -3.72 -29.80 22.84
C PRO A 757 -3.46 -28.65 21.85
N GLY A 758 -2.80 -27.57 22.28
CA GLY A 758 -2.43 -26.46 21.41
C GLY A 758 -1.38 -26.84 20.37
N LEU A 759 -0.37 -27.64 20.75
CA LEU A 759 0.63 -28.17 19.82
C LEU A 759 0.00 -29.12 18.79
N GLY A 760 -0.86 -30.03 19.23
CA GLY A 760 -1.58 -30.95 18.32
C GLY A 760 -2.46 -30.22 17.31
N LEU A 761 -3.13 -29.13 17.72
CA LEU A 761 -3.93 -28.31 16.81
C LEU A 761 -3.06 -27.54 15.80
N VAL A 762 -1.92 -27.00 16.23
CA VAL A 762 -0.94 -26.38 15.32
C VAL A 762 -0.45 -27.39 14.29
N ASP A 763 -0.10 -28.61 14.70
CA ASP A 763 0.36 -29.65 13.77
C ASP A 763 -0.68 -29.99 12.69
N ILE A 764 -1.94 -30.19 13.08
CA ILE A 764 -3.05 -30.41 12.15
C ILE A 764 -3.17 -29.23 11.17
N LEU A 765 -3.12 -27.99 11.67
CA LEU A 765 -3.20 -26.78 10.85
C LEU A 765 -2.02 -26.63 9.88
N VAL A 766 -0.78 -26.89 10.32
CA VAL A 766 0.42 -26.80 9.46
C VAL A 766 0.44 -27.89 8.39
N ARG A 767 -0.04 -29.11 8.71
CA ARG A 767 -0.25 -30.13 7.67
C ARG A 767 -1.37 -29.75 6.70
N PHE A 768 -2.42 -29.07 7.18
CA PHE A 768 -3.49 -28.58 6.34
C PHE A 768 -3.07 -27.42 5.42
N THR A 769 -2.20 -26.48 5.86
CA THR A 769 -1.65 -25.44 4.97
C THR A 769 -0.77 -26.03 3.87
N LYS A 770 0.03 -27.07 4.19
CA LYS A 770 0.81 -27.83 3.20
C LYS A 770 -0.11 -28.50 2.16
N PHE A 771 -1.18 -29.14 2.61
CA PHE A 771 -2.20 -29.76 1.74
C PHE A 771 -2.92 -28.73 0.84
N ASP A 772 -3.40 -27.62 1.41
CA ASP A 772 -4.08 -26.54 0.68
C ASP A 772 -3.15 -25.86 -0.35
N ALA A 773 -1.85 -25.76 -0.07
CA ALA A 773 -0.86 -25.28 -1.03
C ALA A 773 -0.72 -26.23 -2.22
N CYS A 774 -0.65 -27.54 -2.00
CA CYS A 774 -0.66 -28.54 -3.07
C CYS A 774 -1.94 -28.43 -3.93
N LEU A 775 -3.12 -28.30 -3.30
CA LEU A 775 -4.39 -28.10 -4.02
C LEU A 775 -4.47 -26.79 -4.85
N TYR A 776 -3.67 -25.79 -4.49
CA TYR A 776 -3.60 -24.51 -5.19
C TYR A 776 -2.67 -24.57 -6.41
N HIS A 777 -1.51 -25.23 -6.29
CA HIS A 777 -0.52 -25.31 -7.36
C HIS A 777 -0.77 -26.46 -8.35
N GLU A 778 -1.38 -27.57 -7.92
CA GLU A 778 -1.58 -28.75 -8.74
C GLU A 778 -3.05 -28.95 -9.15
N LYS A 779 -3.27 -29.51 -10.34
CA LYS A 779 -4.60 -30.01 -10.76
C LYS A 779 -4.88 -31.37 -10.12
N ALA A 780 -5.00 -31.38 -8.80
CA ALA A 780 -5.38 -32.57 -8.04
C ALA A 780 -6.77 -33.10 -8.47
N ASP A 781 -6.93 -34.42 -8.47
CA ASP A 781 -8.25 -35.04 -8.64
C ASP A 781 -9.18 -34.59 -7.51
N ALA A 782 -10.40 -34.17 -7.87
CA ALA A 782 -11.32 -33.57 -6.91
C ALA A 782 -11.86 -34.56 -5.87
N ARG A 783 -11.87 -35.88 -6.16
CA ARG A 783 -12.34 -36.91 -5.23
C ARG A 783 -11.25 -37.34 -4.27
N ALA A 784 -10.05 -37.67 -4.78
CA ALA A 784 -8.88 -37.95 -3.93
C ALA A 784 -8.54 -36.76 -2.99
N ALA A 785 -8.76 -35.53 -3.45
CA ALA A 785 -8.64 -34.33 -2.62
C ALA A 785 -9.73 -34.24 -1.54
N VAL A 786 -10.97 -34.68 -1.80
CA VAL A 786 -12.03 -34.75 -0.78
C VAL A 786 -11.69 -35.82 0.26
N ASP A 787 -11.27 -37.01 -0.16
CA ASP A 787 -10.87 -38.09 0.75
C ASP A 787 -9.73 -37.62 1.67
N SER A 788 -8.74 -36.92 1.11
CA SER A 788 -7.64 -36.32 1.88
C SER A 788 -8.12 -35.22 2.84
N ALA A 789 -9.07 -34.39 2.44
CA ALA A 789 -9.64 -33.34 3.30
C ALA A 789 -10.51 -33.92 4.43
N LEU A 790 -11.16 -35.07 4.22
CA LEU A 790 -11.93 -35.76 5.25
C LEU A 790 -11.04 -36.29 6.38
N LEU A 791 -9.82 -36.75 6.08
CA LEU A 791 -8.84 -37.14 7.11
C LEU A 791 -8.50 -35.98 8.07
N PHE A 792 -8.49 -34.74 7.59
CA PHE A 792 -8.31 -33.56 8.46
C PHE A 792 -9.55 -33.25 9.31
N GLU A 793 -10.76 -33.47 8.79
CA GLU A 793 -11.99 -33.34 9.56
C GLU A 793 -12.09 -34.42 10.66
N ASP A 794 -11.73 -35.66 10.35
CA ASP A 794 -11.69 -36.75 11.32
C ASP A 794 -10.65 -36.47 12.42
N GLN A 795 -9.44 -35.99 12.07
CA GLN A 795 -8.42 -35.58 13.05
C GLN A 795 -8.88 -34.40 13.93
N LEU A 796 -9.61 -33.43 13.38
CA LEU A 796 -10.16 -32.32 14.15
C LEU A 796 -11.32 -32.77 15.05
N HIS A 797 -12.13 -33.72 14.62
CA HIS A 797 -13.16 -34.31 15.47
C HIS A 797 -12.53 -35.12 16.62
N GLU A 798 -11.55 -35.96 16.29
CA GLU A 798 -10.79 -36.76 17.26
C GLU A 798 -10.11 -35.86 18.31
N TRP A 799 -9.44 -34.79 17.88
CA TRP A 799 -8.80 -33.81 18.75
C TRP A 799 -9.77 -33.22 19.79
N GLU A 800 -10.98 -32.86 19.39
CA GLU A 800 -12.02 -32.33 20.27
C GLU A 800 -12.48 -33.38 21.29
N THR A 801 -12.71 -34.63 20.86
CA THR A 801 -13.15 -35.71 21.76
C THR A 801 -12.11 -36.11 22.81
N HIS A 802 -10.82 -35.86 22.55
CA HIS A 802 -9.71 -36.16 23.46
C HIS A 802 -9.32 -34.98 24.38
N LEU A 803 -10.03 -33.84 24.34
CA LEU A 803 -9.73 -32.72 25.22
C LEU A 803 -9.98 -33.05 26.71
N PRO A 804 -9.03 -32.76 27.62
CA PRO A 804 -9.26 -32.92 29.05
C PRO A 804 -10.44 -32.06 29.53
N THR A 805 -11.21 -32.51 30.53
CA THR A 805 -12.40 -31.79 31.05
C THR A 805 -12.14 -30.33 31.45
N TYR A 806 -10.89 -29.98 31.79
CA TYR A 806 -10.43 -28.61 32.02
C TYR A 806 -10.73 -27.65 30.85
N TRP A 807 -10.74 -28.16 29.61
CA TRP A 807 -10.95 -27.43 28.37
C TRP A 807 -12.42 -27.19 28.02
N SER A 808 -13.36 -27.77 28.79
CA SER A 808 -14.79 -27.50 28.60
C SER A 808 -15.14 -26.02 28.85
N PHE A 809 -16.25 -25.59 28.25
CA PHE A 809 -16.84 -24.27 28.44
C PHE A 809 -18.33 -24.42 28.76
N ILE A 810 -18.89 -23.44 29.47
CA ILE A 810 -20.32 -23.41 29.83
C ILE A 810 -21.01 -22.36 28.97
N VAL A 811 -22.10 -22.73 28.29
CA VAL A 811 -22.98 -21.76 27.62
C VAL A 811 -23.86 -21.08 28.68
N LYS A 812 -23.66 -19.79 28.92
CA LYS A 812 -24.54 -18.96 29.75
C LYS A 812 -25.50 -18.16 28.86
N LYS A 813 -26.65 -17.79 29.42
CA LYS A 813 -27.61 -16.87 28.80
C LYS A 813 -27.52 -15.49 29.44
N SER A 814 -27.70 -14.44 28.65
CA SER A 814 -27.89 -13.06 29.11
C SER A 814 -29.28 -12.56 28.75
N ASN A 815 -29.78 -11.60 29.53
CA ASN A 815 -30.97 -10.82 29.20
C ASN A 815 -30.66 -9.66 28.24
N THR A 816 -29.38 -9.34 28.03
CA THR A 816 -28.91 -8.28 27.13
C THR A 816 -28.47 -8.86 25.78
N TYR A 817 -29.15 -8.44 24.71
CA TYR A 817 -28.94 -8.92 23.34
C TYR A 817 -27.91 -8.12 22.53
N GLU A 818 -27.54 -6.92 22.99
CA GLU A 818 -26.66 -5.99 22.29
C GLU A 818 -25.23 -6.54 22.09
N TYR A 819 -24.74 -7.27 23.09
CA TYR A 819 -23.37 -7.79 23.18
C TYR A 819 -23.28 -9.33 23.08
N THR A 820 -24.42 -10.02 22.93
CA THR A 820 -24.48 -11.49 22.86
C THR A 820 -24.97 -11.99 21.51
N PHE A 821 -24.61 -13.23 21.15
CA PHE A 821 -25.20 -13.90 20.00
C PHE A 821 -26.36 -14.77 20.48
N ARG A 822 -27.58 -14.53 19.98
CA ARG A 822 -28.83 -15.21 20.41
C ARG A 822 -29.07 -15.21 21.93
N GLY A 823 -28.61 -14.17 22.65
CA GLY A 823 -28.70 -14.12 24.11
C GLY A 823 -27.72 -15.06 24.82
N GLN A 824 -26.67 -15.56 24.16
CA GLN A 824 -25.74 -16.57 24.70
C GLN A 824 -24.28 -16.11 24.65
N TYR A 825 -23.46 -16.63 25.57
CA TYR A 825 -22.01 -16.47 25.61
C TYR A 825 -21.31 -17.69 26.25
N HIS A 826 -20.01 -17.86 25.99
CA HIS A 826 -19.21 -18.98 26.53
C HIS A 826 -18.37 -18.57 27.75
N VAL A 827 -18.52 -19.29 28.86
CA VAL A 827 -17.62 -19.18 30.02
C VAL A 827 -16.53 -20.24 29.92
N TYR A 828 -15.32 -19.79 29.62
CA TYR A 828 -14.11 -20.62 29.56
C TYR A 828 -13.39 -20.61 30.91
N LYS A 829 -12.69 -21.71 31.24
CA LYS A 829 -11.90 -21.82 32.46
C LYS A 829 -10.72 -20.86 32.51
N ASN A 830 -10.12 -20.52 31.37
CA ASN A 830 -9.12 -19.46 31.25
C ASN A 830 -9.01 -18.91 29.80
N MET A 831 -8.19 -17.88 29.65
CA MET A 831 -7.79 -17.24 28.38
C MET A 831 -7.30 -18.20 27.30
N TRP A 832 -6.45 -19.14 27.71
CA TRP A 832 -5.68 -20.02 26.84
C TRP A 832 -6.60 -21.01 26.12
N VAL A 833 -7.48 -21.66 26.88
CA VAL A 833 -8.52 -22.55 26.37
C VAL A 833 -9.39 -21.83 25.34
N SER A 834 -9.84 -20.61 25.64
CA SER A 834 -10.67 -19.81 24.73
C SER A 834 -9.99 -19.52 23.38
N LYS A 835 -8.73 -19.05 23.41
CA LYS A 835 -7.96 -18.76 22.19
C LYS A 835 -7.79 -20.00 21.31
N VAL A 836 -7.35 -21.12 21.90
CA VAL A 836 -7.09 -22.36 21.16
C VAL A 836 -8.40 -22.97 20.63
N LEU A 837 -9.51 -22.94 21.39
CA LEU A 837 -10.82 -23.39 20.90
C LEU A 837 -11.37 -22.54 19.75
N ASN A 838 -11.08 -21.23 19.70
CA ASN A 838 -11.46 -20.40 18.55
C ASN A 838 -10.60 -20.71 17.31
N HIS A 839 -9.31 -21.00 17.48
CA HIS A 839 -8.48 -21.54 16.39
C HIS A 839 -8.94 -22.92 15.92
N TYR A 840 -9.47 -23.75 16.82
CA TYR A 840 -10.05 -25.06 16.47
C TYR A 840 -11.30 -24.93 15.60
N ARG A 841 -12.28 -24.14 16.02
CA ARG A 841 -13.52 -23.88 15.26
C ARG A 841 -13.20 -23.30 13.88
N TRP A 842 -12.22 -22.40 13.83
CA TRP A 842 -11.69 -21.82 12.60
C TRP A 842 -11.05 -22.87 11.68
N ALA A 843 -10.21 -23.76 12.23
CA ALA A 843 -9.60 -24.87 11.47
C ALA A 843 -10.65 -25.80 10.85
N ARG A 844 -11.63 -26.25 11.65
CA ARG A 844 -12.76 -27.07 11.15
C ARG A 844 -13.53 -26.38 10.05
N LEU A 845 -13.85 -25.10 10.23
CA LEU A 845 -14.58 -24.33 9.25
C LEU A 845 -13.83 -24.29 7.91
N LEU A 846 -12.52 -23.99 7.92
CA LEU A 846 -11.69 -23.99 6.70
C LEU A 846 -11.64 -25.36 6.01
N VAL A 847 -11.44 -26.45 6.76
CA VAL A 847 -11.42 -27.82 6.22
C VAL A 847 -12.75 -28.17 5.54
N ASN A 848 -13.88 -27.88 6.19
CA ASN A 848 -15.20 -28.16 5.63
C ASN A 848 -15.51 -27.25 4.42
N GLU A 849 -15.01 -26.01 4.40
CA GLU A 849 -15.16 -25.12 3.25
C GLU A 849 -14.35 -25.62 2.03
N THR A 850 -13.18 -26.20 2.26
CA THR A 850 -12.39 -26.94 1.26
C THR A 850 -13.18 -28.12 0.71
N ILE A 851 -13.78 -28.96 1.57
CA ILE A 851 -14.64 -30.09 1.16
C ILE A 851 -15.81 -29.60 0.29
N VAL A 852 -16.56 -28.58 0.73
CA VAL A 852 -17.66 -27.99 -0.04
C VAL A 852 -17.20 -27.49 -1.41
N SER A 853 -16.05 -26.81 -1.48
CA SER A 853 -15.46 -26.29 -2.72
C SER A 853 -15.03 -27.38 -3.69
N LEU A 854 -14.41 -28.46 -3.20
CA LEU A 854 -13.95 -29.57 -4.02
C LEU A 854 -15.12 -30.37 -4.60
N ILE A 855 -16.11 -30.70 -3.78
CA ILE A 855 -17.35 -31.36 -4.25
C ILE A 855 -18.08 -30.47 -5.26
N SER A 856 -18.16 -29.15 -5.00
CA SER A 856 -18.79 -28.20 -5.93
C SER A 856 -18.02 -28.00 -7.26
N ARG A 857 -16.81 -28.56 -7.41
CA ARG A 857 -16.03 -28.60 -8.66
C ARG A 857 -16.22 -29.91 -9.44
N MET A 858 -16.84 -30.94 -8.86
CA MET A 858 -17.01 -32.23 -9.52
C MET A 858 -18.03 -32.11 -10.67
N ALA A 859 -17.67 -32.58 -11.86
CA ALA A 859 -18.59 -32.60 -13.00
C ALA A 859 -19.75 -33.60 -12.81
N ARG A 860 -19.55 -34.65 -12.00
CA ARG A 860 -20.53 -35.70 -11.66
C ARG A 860 -20.37 -36.12 -10.19
N PRO A 861 -20.93 -35.36 -9.22
CA PRO A 861 -20.98 -35.77 -7.82
C PRO A 861 -21.95 -36.95 -7.65
N THR A 862 -21.61 -37.90 -6.80
CA THR A 862 -22.46 -39.02 -6.37
C THR A 862 -23.45 -38.60 -5.28
N ALA A 863 -24.41 -39.47 -4.95
CA ALA A 863 -25.30 -39.24 -3.80
C ALA A 863 -24.51 -39.05 -2.49
N ASN A 864 -23.44 -39.81 -2.28
CA ASN A 864 -22.57 -39.67 -1.11
C ASN A 864 -21.81 -38.33 -1.12
N ASP A 865 -21.32 -37.88 -2.27
CA ASP A 865 -20.68 -36.56 -2.41
C ASP A 865 -21.69 -35.43 -2.04
N ILE A 866 -22.95 -35.54 -2.48
CA ILE A 866 -24.01 -34.56 -2.15
C ILE A 866 -24.32 -34.56 -0.63
N ILE A 867 -24.44 -35.74 -0.01
CA ILE A 867 -24.66 -35.89 1.44
C ILE A 867 -23.47 -35.31 2.22
N GLN A 868 -22.24 -35.62 1.81
CA GLN A 868 -21.03 -35.11 2.47
C GLN A 868 -20.88 -33.59 2.34
N ARG A 869 -21.25 -33.01 1.19
CA ARG A 869 -21.32 -31.55 1.03
C ARG A 869 -22.32 -30.93 2.00
N GLN A 870 -23.49 -31.55 2.21
CA GLN A 870 -24.47 -31.05 3.18
C GLN A 870 -23.98 -31.21 4.63
N LYS A 871 -23.32 -32.32 4.97
CA LYS A 871 -22.67 -32.50 6.28
C LYS A 871 -21.67 -31.38 6.55
N ALA A 872 -20.79 -31.09 5.59
CA ALA A 872 -19.79 -30.03 5.70
C ALA A 872 -20.41 -28.63 5.88
N LEU A 873 -21.49 -28.31 5.16
CA LEU A 873 -22.24 -27.05 5.36
C LEU A 873 -22.85 -26.95 6.77
N ASN A 874 -23.40 -28.05 7.29
CA ASN A 874 -23.93 -28.07 8.65
C ASN A 874 -22.82 -27.86 9.69
N THR A 875 -21.64 -28.47 9.51
CA THR A 875 -20.46 -28.25 10.36
C THR A 875 -20.02 -26.78 10.32
N ILE A 876 -19.93 -26.15 9.14
CA ILE A 876 -19.58 -24.73 9.00
C ILE A 876 -20.57 -23.84 9.77
N ALA A 877 -21.88 -24.08 9.62
CA ALA A 877 -22.90 -23.31 10.33
C ALA A 877 -22.76 -23.44 11.85
N CYS A 878 -22.48 -24.64 12.38
CA CYS A 878 -22.26 -24.86 13.81
C CYS A 878 -20.99 -24.14 14.30
N MET A 879 -19.86 -24.30 13.61
CA MET A 879 -18.60 -23.64 14.00
C MET A 879 -18.70 -22.11 13.93
N ALA A 880 -19.41 -21.56 12.95
CA ALA A 880 -19.63 -20.12 12.83
C ALA A 880 -20.50 -19.57 13.98
N ILE A 881 -21.53 -20.30 14.39
CA ILE A 881 -22.34 -19.99 15.59
C ILE A 881 -21.46 -20.00 16.85
N ASP A 882 -20.66 -21.06 17.05
CA ASP A 882 -19.82 -21.21 18.25
C ASP A 882 -18.71 -20.15 18.34
N ILE A 883 -18.19 -19.68 17.20
CA ILE A 883 -17.29 -18.52 17.15
C ILE A 883 -18.01 -17.26 17.63
N CYS A 884 -19.26 -17.03 17.24
CA CYS A 884 -20.04 -15.86 17.66
C CYS A 884 -20.42 -15.90 19.15
N VAL A 885 -20.91 -17.05 19.66
CA VAL A 885 -21.16 -17.24 21.09
C VAL A 885 -19.86 -17.18 21.89
N GLY A 886 -18.74 -17.66 21.31
CA GLY A 886 -17.41 -17.52 21.88
C GLY A 886 -16.94 -16.07 21.98
N ALA A 887 -17.18 -15.27 20.94
CA ALA A 887 -16.84 -13.85 20.86
C ALA A 887 -17.68 -12.97 21.79
N ALA A 888 -18.98 -13.26 21.93
CA ALA A 888 -19.90 -12.56 22.85
C ALA A 888 -19.37 -12.46 24.29
N SER A 889 -18.61 -13.46 24.72
CA SER A 889 -17.95 -13.54 26.04
C SER A 889 -16.96 -12.39 26.33
N GLN A 890 -16.54 -11.63 25.31
CA GLN A 890 -15.65 -10.46 25.46
C GLN A 890 -16.39 -9.18 25.88
N GLU A 891 -17.69 -9.09 25.58
CA GLU A 891 -18.46 -7.85 25.69
C GLU A 891 -19.57 -7.96 26.75
N ALA A 892 -20.11 -9.16 26.99
CA ALA A 892 -21.33 -9.37 27.78
C ALA A 892 -21.23 -9.21 29.31
N ILE A 893 -20.04 -8.93 29.88
CA ILE A 893 -19.79 -9.00 31.33
C ILE A 893 -19.72 -7.61 32.01
N SER A 894 -19.62 -6.52 31.25
CA SER A 894 -19.37 -5.17 31.81
C SER A 894 -20.52 -4.59 32.67
N GLU A 895 -21.68 -5.25 32.75
CA GLU A 895 -22.88 -4.76 33.48
C GLU A 895 -23.26 -5.59 34.71
N GLN A 896 -22.66 -6.77 34.93
CA GLN A 896 -22.99 -7.60 36.10
C GLN A 896 -21.99 -7.32 37.22
N GLY A 897 -22.38 -6.42 38.13
CA GLY A 897 -21.58 -6.04 39.30
C GLY A 897 -21.16 -7.24 40.15
N ASP A 898 -19.99 -7.11 40.79
CA ASP A 898 -19.32 -8.17 41.52
C ASP A 898 -20.24 -8.85 42.54
N THR A 899 -20.51 -10.14 42.33
CA THR A 899 -21.03 -11.06 43.34
C THR A 899 -19.88 -11.98 43.74
N GLU A 900 -19.51 -11.97 45.02
CA GLU A 900 -18.22 -12.45 45.53
C GLU A 900 -17.92 -13.95 45.28
N ASP A 901 -18.92 -14.75 44.89
CA ASP A 901 -18.81 -16.21 44.70
C ASP A 901 -18.62 -16.68 43.24
N SER A 902 -18.52 -15.78 42.25
CA SER A 902 -18.27 -16.18 40.85
C SER A 902 -16.76 -16.26 40.53
N PRO A 903 -16.23 -17.37 39.97
CA PRO A 903 -14.83 -17.44 39.55
C PRO A 903 -14.57 -16.41 38.43
N PRO A 904 -13.42 -15.70 38.44
CA PRO A 904 -13.17 -14.57 37.55
C PRO A 904 -13.20 -14.98 36.08
N ILE A 905 -14.26 -14.57 35.38
CA ILE A 905 -14.50 -14.93 33.98
C ILE A 905 -13.55 -14.11 33.07
N PRO A 906 -12.83 -14.72 32.11
CA PRO A 906 -11.78 -14.00 31.38
C PRO A 906 -12.31 -13.10 30.25
N LEU A 907 -12.18 -11.78 30.39
CA LEU A 907 -12.46 -10.79 29.33
C LEU A 907 -11.33 -10.77 28.27
N LEU A 908 -11.45 -11.57 27.20
CA LEU A 908 -10.34 -11.99 26.32
C LEU A 908 -9.47 -10.88 25.68
N ASN A 909 -8.20 -10.82 26.10
CA ASN A 909 -7.08 -10.15 25.43
C ASN A 909 -6.62 -10.99 24.21
N GLY A 910 -7.48 -11.06 23.19
CA GLY A 910 -7.23 -11.85 21.96
C GLY A 910 -7.85 -11.26 20.71
N ILE A 911 -8.30 -10.01 20.78
CA ILE A 911 -9.18 -9.39 19.77
C ILE A 911 -8.55 -9.31 18.37
N PHE A 912 -7.25 -9.07 18.30
CA PHE A 912 -6.49 -9.05 17.03
C PHE A 912 -6.48 -10.40 16.30
N MET A 913 -6.58 -11.53 17.00
CA MET A 913 -6.77 -12.84 16.36
C MET A 913 -8.26 -13.13 16.12
N LEU A 914 -9.13 -12.64 17.00
CA LEU A 914 -10.57 -12.88 16.90
C LEU A 914 -11.20 -12.23 15.67
N ILE A 915 -10.72 -11.05 15.23
CA ILE A 915 -11.25 -10.41 14.00
C ILE A 915 -11.11 -11.32 12.77
N PHE A 916 -10.05 -12.12 12.66
CA PHE A 916 -9.89 -13.11 11.59
C PHE A 916 -10.91 -14.24 11.72
N GLN A 917 -11.06 -14.81 12.92
CA GLN A 917 -11.99 -15.91 13.19
C GLN A 917 -13.46 -15.48 12.97
N LEU A 918 -13.82 -14.26 13.39
CA LEU A 918 -15.10 -13.63 13.08
C LEU A 918 -15.28 -13.42 11.57
N GLY A 919 -14.28 -12.83 10.90
CA GLY A 919 -14.33 -12.57 9.46
C GLY A 919 -14.57 -13.83 8.62
N VAL A 920 -13.98 -14.95 9.05
CA VAL A 920 -14.18 -16.29 8.49
C VAL A 920 -15.60 -16.78 8.78
N ALA A 921 -16.03 -16.77 10.05
CA ALA A 921 -17.36 -17.20 10.46
C ALA A 921 -18.49 -16.49 9.71
N GLY A 922 -18.41 -15.17 9.55
CA GLY A 922 -19.42 -14.38 8.83
C GLY A 922 -19.36 -14.51 7.30
N GLY A 923 -18.24 -14.95 6.73
CA GLY A 923 -18.01 -14.99 5.28
C GLY A 923 -18.14 -16.37 4.62
N ALA A 924 -18.21 -17.45 5.41
CA ALA A 924 -18.05 -18.82 4.94
C ALA A 924 -19.28 -19.41 4.21
N ALA A 925 -19.03 -20.52 3.51
CA ALA A 925 -20.05 -21.27 2.81
C ALA A 925 -20.98 -22.02 3.78
N GLY A 926 -22.24 -21.60 3.89
CA GLY A 926 -23.24 -22.22 4.77
C GLY A 926 -23.55 -21.41 6.04
N THR A 927 -22.83 -20.31 6.28
CA THR A 927 -23.11 -19.37 7.37
C THR A 927 -24.55 -18.83 7.30
N PRO A 928 -25.35 -18.92 8.38
CA PRO A 928 -26.66 -18.29 8.48
C PRO A 928 -26.62 -16.76 8.37
N ASP A 929 -27.65 -16.14 7.81
CA ASP A 929 -27.71 -14.67 7.62
C ASP A 929 -27.60 -13.90 8.94
N GLU A 930 -28.21 -14.40 10.01
CA GLU A 930 -28.07 -13.86 11.37
C GLU A 930 -26.62 -13.87 11.90
N VAL A 931 -25.81 -14.85 11.49
CA VAL A 931 -24.39 -14.96 11.89
C VAL A 931 -23.57 -13.95 11.10
N HIS A 932 -23.79 -13.86 9.78
CA HIS A 932 -23.16 -12.83 8.94
C HIS A 932 -23.44 -11.42 9.48
N ASP A 933 -24.70 -11.09 9.75
CA ASP A 933 -25.10 -9.75 10.17
C ASP A 933 -24.60 -9.41 11.59
N TRP A 934 -24.61 -10.37 12.52
CA TRP A 934 -24.01 -10.19 13.84
C TRP A 934 -22.49 -10.04 13.78
N VAL A 935 -21.79 -10.78 12.91
CA VAL A 935 -20.35 -10.62 12.67
C VAL A 935 -20.04 -9.24 12.11
N VAL A 936 -20.81 -8.74 11.12
CA VAL A 936 -20.66 -7.38 10.59
C VAL A 936 -20.79 -6.35 11.71
N GLY A 937 -21.88 -6.38 12.47
CA GLY A 937 -22.09 -5.44 13.58
C GLY A 937 -21.01 -5.56 14.67
N THR A 938 -20.48 -6.75 14.90
CA THR A 938 -19.37 -6.97 15.85
C THR A 938 -18.06 -6.37 15.35
N LEU A 939 -17.71 -6.55 14.08
CA LEU A 939 -16.53 -5.91 13.47
C LEU A 939 -16.67 -4.38 13.42
N GLU A 940 -17.88 -3.86 13.17
CA GLU A 940 -18.18 -2.42 13.27
C GLU A 940 -17.95 -1.91 14.70
N ARG A 941 -18.49 -2.58 15.73
CA ARG A 941 -18.24 -2.22 17.14
C ARG A 941 -16.74 -2.27 17.49
N ILE A 942 -16.02 -3.33 17.11
CA ILE A 942 -14.58 -3.44 17.37
C ILE A 942 -13.80 -2.28 16.72
N GLY A 943 -14.13 -1.92 15.49
CA GLY A 943 -13.50 -0.81 14.79
C GLY A 943 -13.77 0.55 15.42
N TYR A 944 -15.04 0.84 15.75
CA TYR A 944 -15.44 2.15 16.28
C TYR A 944 -15.16 2.37 17.76
N THR A 945 -15.26 1.31 18.60
CA THR A 945 -15.09 1.45 20.06
C THR A 945 -13.66 1.18 20.52
N ARG A 946 -12.94 0.28 19.85
CA ARG A 946 -11.56 -0.11 20.18
C ARG A 946 -10.53 0.40 19.17
N GLY A 947 -10.95 1.17 18.16
CA GLY A 947 -10.06 1.85 17.21
C GLY A 947 -9.32 0.93 16.22
N ILE A 948 -9.66 -0.36 16.12
CA ILE A 948 -8.98 -1.31 15.23
C ILE A 948 -9.53 -1.19 13.80
N ARG A 949 -8.91 -0.35 12.96
CA ARG A 949 -9.39 -0.11 11.58
C ARG A 949 -9.42 -1.37 10.71
N ARG A 950 -8.52 -2.35 10.92
CA ARG A 950 -8.54 -3.63 10.18
C ARG A 950 -9.90 -4.35 10.32
N ALA A 951 -10.60 -4.20 11.44
CA ALA A 951 -11.93 -4.78 11.61
C ALA A 951 -12.96 -4.17 10.62
N LEU A 952 -12.88 -2.86 10.37
CA LEU A 952 -13.75 -2.16 9.41
C LEU A 952 -13.43 -2.57 7.96
N GLU A 953 -12.15 -2.60 7.61
CA GLU A 953 -11.67 -2.95 6.25
C GLU A 953 -11.97 -4.40 5.85
N MET A 954 -12.25 -5.29 6.80
CA MET A 954 -12.68 -6.67 6.51
C MET A 954 -14.15 -6.77 6.07
N ILE A 955 -15.01 -5.82 6.43
CA ILE A 955 -16.46 -5.87 6.19
C ILE A 955 -16.83 -5.87 4.69
N PRO A 956 -16.22 -5.05 3.80
CA PRO A 956 -16.55 -5.06 2.37
C PRO A 956 -16.29 -6.41 1.70
N GLN A 957 -15.20 -7.09 2.05
CA GLN A 957 -14.88 -8.42 1.52
C GLN A 957 -15.79 -9.50 2.13
N LEU A 958 -16.11 -9.41 3.41
CA LEU A 958 -17.08 -10.31 4.05
C LEU A 958 -18.45 -10.28 3.35
N LYS A 959 -18.99 -9.06 3.13
CA LYS A 959 -20.23 -8.84 2.37
C LYS A 959 -20.12 -9.33 0.92
N LYS A 960 -18.92 -9.36 0.31
CA LYS A 960 -18.67 -9.90 -1.04
C LYS A 960 -18.64 -11.43 -1.06
N SER A 961 -17.96 -12.07 -0.11
CA SER A 961 -17.86 -13.53 0.03
C SER A 961 -19.24 -14.15 0.29
N ALA A 962 -20.02 -13.57 1.20
CA ALA A 962 -21.39 -14.02 1.46
C ALA A 962 -22.30 -13.92 0.22
N ARG A 963 -22.20 -12.83 -0.57
CA ARG A 963 -22.93 -12.71 -1.85
C ARG A 963 -22.48 -13.74 -2.88
N LYS A 964 -21.17 -13.98 -3.00
CA LYS A 964 -20.61 -14.99 -3.92
C LYS A 964 -21.13 -16.39 -3.54
N TRP A 965 -21.05 -16.76 -2.27
CA TRP A 965 -21.56 -18.03 -1.77
C TRP A 965 -23.05 -18.22 -2.08
N LYS A 966 -23.90 -17.20 -1.80
CA LYS A 966 -25.33 -17.27 -2.10
C LYS A 966 -25.61 -17.48 -3.60
N LEU A 967 -24.75 -16.99 -4.50
CA LEU A 967 -24.85 -17.24 -5.93
C LEU A 967 -24.37 -18.66 -6.30
N ASP A 968 -23.23 -19.10 -5.75
CA ASP A 968 -22.67 -20.44 -5.99
C ASP A 968 -23.62 -21.54 -5.48
N GLN A 969 -24.29 -21.34 -4.33
CA GLN A 969 -25.30 -22.25 -3.81
C GLN A 969 -26.57 -22.27 -4.67
N LYS A 970 -27.06 -21.12 -5.16
CA LYS A 970 -28.18 -21.08 -6.13
C LYS A 970 -27.84 -21.83 -7.42
N ARG A 971 -26.61 -21.69 -7.91
CA ARG A 971 -26.12 -22.42 -9.09
C ARG A 971 -26.07 -23.94 -8.82
N TRP A 972 -25.49 -24.36 -7.70
CA TRP A 972 -25.47 -25.78 -7.29
C TRP A 972 -26.89 -26.37 -7.24
N ASN A 973 -27.82 -25.68 -6.59
CA ASN A 973 -29.23 -26.07 -6.51
C ASN A 973 -29.86 -26.21 -7.91
N SER A 974 -29.69 -25.23 -8.80
CA SER A 974 -30.24 -25.28 -10.16
C SER A 974 -29.76 -26.48 -10.99
N ILE A 975 -28.55 -27.00 -10.74
CA ILE A 975 -27.97 -28.13 -11.47
C ILE A 975 -28.40 -29.47 -10.85
N HIS A 976 -28.58 -29.54 -9.53
CA HIS A 976 -28.73 -30.80 -8.81
C HIS A 976 -30.10 -31.03 -8.13
N GLU A 977 -30.94 -30.00 -7.96
CA GLU A 977 -32.32 -30.15 -7.46
C GLU A 977 -33.32 -30.52 -8.57
N TYR A 978 -33.03 -30.21 -9.83
CA TYR A 978 -33.87 -30.63 -10.98
C TYR A 978 -33.99 -32.16 -11.11
N ASN A 979 -33.03 -32.90 -10.56
CA ASN A 979 -33.05 -34.37 -10.52
C ASN A 979 -33.89 -34.96 -9.37
N ARG A 980 -34.44 -34.13 -8.46
CA ARG A 980 -35.30 -34.60 -7.35
C ARG A 980 -36.80 -34.52 -7.64
N SER A 981 -37.18 -34.12 -8.86
CA SER A 981 -38.57 -34.11 -9.35
C SER A 981 -38.82 -35.10 -10.50
N GLN A 982 -37.88 -36.01 -10.77
CA GLN A 982 -38.02 -37.12 -11.73
C GLN A 982 -37.68 -38.50 -11.12
N THR A 983 -37.66 -38.58 -9.78
CA THR A 983 -37.56 -39.80 -8.97
C THR A 983 -38.60 -39.75 -7.87
#